data_AF-A0A1Q6H0Q5-F1
#
_entry.id   AF-A0A1Q6H0Q5-F1
#
_cell.length_a   1.000
_cell.length_b   1.000
_cell.length_c   1.000
_cell.angle_alpha   90.00
_cell.angle_beta   90.00
_cell.angle_gamma   90.00
#
_symmetry.space_group_name_H-M   'P 1'
#
loop_
_entity.id
_entity.type
_entity.pdbx_description
1 polymer ?
#
loop_
_entity_poly.entity_id
_entity_poly.type
_entity_poly.pdbx_seq_one_letter_code
_entity_poly.pdbx_strand_id
1 'polypeptide(L)'
;MNYKIGTCILTAGVLFGFSSCQEEEFIDGSHDGKVTIVGRMDGALQTRTCVDTSSPDGATGILWSPKDTIGVFGDKGTKNSLFEAANTGNVAEAEFNGSMASGEYPTYAYYPYSLDNASADVTALKGNLKLEQTFDMTTGKLECDYKVGTPTSQAGDGRYEFDFKHLFSLLKFDIDATGTALEGDRLEKIILTLPDGRRLGGEFTFDATTKEVEWTSSTTGANVLTMDWNDKPSLTSGKSYTGYITCAPDIRQGDEIKITILTQQFKAEFTRIALVDFTANACYTFPLSLQNYKDDMKVTERPIFKSFSFDVVHNAGKILDTKLVFSGNATSAERSTGEIMNVDGDVISGCIPYLYDFKLKPTFEVNDGTVVTIKGEEQTSGVSEVDFSKSVVYTLNKGSETRDVTVSVTNSGLPIVVLTQSGGCTENWTEAGINVRAKDADWVETDKISIYNADGTIDNDENVDLACGIRLRGNSTQKFPKKPFAIKLKEKAEVLDMPKHKRWVLLANWMDRTMLRNAVAFEVAHRVDSAYSDDGIGWSPRGTSVEVVMDGRHVGNYYLCEQIKIDGDRVDIKDCIEDIIGDGNPNPTMADCGYLLEFDDNYDEVDKFHTGRGLPCMFKDEVSTYSSDIFNQVKARIEAVEANLENGNYSTAYNDLDINSVIDYFFVQELTFNDEYKHPKSVYMLIDGDGKLTAGPVWDFDWQTFVDYDNVQSMNSKYGGTYSCRQYGEWLYGASKLAEEKPWWQGGGYDYENDMPYMWYPLLFKDADFRARVQERWAVIYPHLSSVVDKMDELAEQNRLSDKYNSAIWPLASKIKVDAGAAYNGDEDMTFDEAISSMKQAYKERLEWMNTNITSGLFVTDAN
;
A
#
# COMPACT_ATOMS: atom_id res chain seq x y z
N MET A 1 -40.71 -23.43 -7.16
CA MET A 1 -40.69 -23.81 -5.73
C MET A 1 -40.54 -22.54 -4.92
N ASN A 2 -41.43 -22.33 -3.94
CA ASN A 2 -41.39 -21.20 -3.02
C ASN A 2 -40.21 -21.34 -2.05
N TYR A 3 -39.35 -20.33 -1.97
CA TYR A 3 -38.56 -20.10 -0.75
C TYR A 3 -38.55 -18.61 -0.38
N LYS A 4 -38.85 -18.39 0.91
CA LYS A 4 -39.00 -17.10 1.59
C LYS A 4 -37.62 -16.52 1.89
N ILE A 5 -37.42 -15.25 1.59
CA ILE A 5 -36.28 -14.46 2.07
C ILE A 5 -36.71 -13.77 3.37
N GLY A 6 -35.98 -14.01 4.44
CA GLY A 6 -36.12 -13.30 5.72
C GLY A 6 -35.34 -12.00 5.67
N THR A 7 -36.04 -10.89 5.91
CA THR A 7 -35.52 -9.53 5.96
C THR A 7 -34.79 -9.29 7.29
N CYS A 8 -33.50 -8.96 7.27
CA CYS A 8 -32.80 -8.29 8.37
C CYS A 8 -32.62 -6.82 7.99
N ILE A 9 -33.23 -5.94 8.78
CA ILE A 9 -33.17 -4.48 8.66
C ILE A 9 -31.89 -4.01 9.35
N LEU A 10 -30.97 -3.42 8.57
CA LEU A 10 -29.86 -2.61 9.06
C LEU A 10 -30.16 -1.15 8.69
N THR A 11 -30.45 -0.33 9.70
CA THR A 11 -30.70 1.10 9.59
C THR A 11 -29.40 1.84 9.26
N ALA A 12 -29.32 2.39 8.06
CA ALA A 12 -28.37 3.43 7.66
C ALA A 12 -28.94 4.82 8.00
N GLY A 13 -28.10 5.70 8.57
CA GLY A 13 -28.39 7.12 8.80
C GLY A 13 -27.19 7.97 8.38
N VAL A 14 -27.15 8.42 7.13
CA VAL A 14 -27.34 9.82 6.67
C VAL A 14 -26.09 10.69 6.76
N LEU A 15 -25.44 10.85 5.59
CA LEU A 15 -24.55 11.96 5.24
C LEU A 15 -25.36 13.25 4.98
N PHE A 16 -24.87 14.37 5.49
CA PHE A 16 -25.00 15.73 4.95
C PHE A 16 -23.60 16.35 5.15
N GLY A 17 -22.93 17.02 4.21
CA GLY A 17 -23.36 17.81 3.07
C GLY A 17 -22.51 19.09 3.15
N PHE A 18 -21.39 19.12 2.43
CA PHE A 18 -20.53 20.31 2.29
C PHE A 18 -21.33 21.43 1.60
N SER A 19 -21.38 22.62 2.22
CA SER A 19 -21.83 23.85 1.57
C SER A 19 -20.80 24.95 1.81
N SER A 20 -20.53 25.67 0.73
CA SER A 20 -19.47 26.62 0.50
C SER A 20 -19.54 27.90 1.32
N CYS A 21 -18.37 28.53 1.43
CA CYS A 21 -18.15 29.93 1.80
C CYS A 21 -19.19 30.89 1.18
N GLN A 22 -19.75 31.75 2.01
CA GLN A 22 -20.19 33.09 1.61
C GLN A 22 -19.44 34.09 2.49
N GLU A 23 -18.68 34.97 1.83
CA GLU A 23 -18.24 36.25 2.40
C GLU A 23 -19.48 37.15 2.56
N GLU A 24 -19.66 37.75 3.73
CA GLU A 24 -20.42 38.99 3.89
C GLU A 24 -19.61 40.00 4.71
N GLU A 25 -19.66 41.24 4.23
CA GLU A 25 -18.81 42.39 4.55
C GLU A 25 -18.94 42.93 5.99
N PHE A 26 -17.85 43.57 6.42
CA PHE A 26 -17.70 44.40 7.61
C PHE A 26 -18.73 45.55 7.70
N ILE A 27 -19.43 45.66 8.85
CA ILE A 27 -19.80 46.94 9.46
C ILE A 27 -19.66 46.87 11.00
N ASP A 28 -18.66 47.60 11.49
CA ASP A 28 -18.54 48.43 12.69
C ASP A 28 -19.08 47.95 14.08
N GLY A 29 -18.13 47.81 15.03
CA GLY A 29 -18.34 48.24 16.41
C GLY A 29 -19.05 47.28 17.38
N SER A 30 -18.49 46.10 17.64
CA SER A 30 -18.79 45.36 18.88
C SER A 30 -17.59 44.48 19.26
N HIS A 31 -17.17 44.51 20.53
CA HIS A 31 -16.15 43.60 21.05
C HIS A 31 -16.66 42.16 20.93
N ASP A 32 -16.27 41.44 19.88
CA ASP A 32 -16.36 39.97 19.82
C ASP A 32 -15.74 39.46 21.12
N GLY A 33 -16.46 38.62 21.88
CA GLY A 33 -16.09 38.12 23.20
C GLY A 33 -14.84 37.23 23.26
N LYS A 34 -13.86 37.47 22.37
CA LYS A 34 -12.54 36.87 22.34
C LYS A 34 -11.78 37.30 23.58
N VAL A 35 -11.31 36.31 24.33
CA VAL A 35 -10.54 36.49 25.55
C VAL A 35 -9.25 35.72 25.39
N THR A 36 -8.15 36.33 25.83
CA THR A 36 -6.84 35.67 25.90
C THR A 36 -6.45 35.48 27.36
N ILE A 37 -6.15 34.25 27.74
CA ILE A 37 -5.59 33.92 29.06
C ILE A 37 -4.11 33.60 28.89
N VAL A 38 -3.28 34.32 29.61
CA VAL A 38 -1.86 34.02 29.75
C VAL A 38 -1.69 33.14 30.97
N GLY A 39 -1.49 31.84 30.74
CA GLY A 39 -1.33 30.85 31.80
C GLY A 39 0.13 30.70 32.21
N ARG A 40 0.44 31.01 33.47
CA ARG A 40 1.72 30.79 34.14
C ARG A 40 1.53 29.76 35.26
N MET A 41 2.60 29.13 35.72
CA MET A 41 2.56 28.30 36.93
C MET A 41 2.88 29.16 38.16
N ASP A 42 2.09 29.05 39.24
CA ASP A 42 2.34 29.80 40.49
C ASP A 42 3.57 29.27 41.24
N GLY A 43 4.62 30.11 41.33
CA GLY A 43 5.75 29.92 42.24
C GLY A 43 6.67 28.73 41.90
N ALA A 44 7.87 28.74 42.49
CA ALA A 44 8.86 27.68 42.29
C ALA A 44 8.37 26.37 42.91
N LEU A 45 7.71 25.52 42.13
CA LEU A 45 7.71 24.08 42.32
C LEU A 45 9.16 23.64 42.59
N GLN A 46 9.44 23.13 43.80
CA GLN A 46 10.63 22.31 43.97
C GLN A 46 10.39 20.99 43.23
N THR A 47 10.79 21.00 41.95
CA THR A 47 10.79 19.95 40.91
C THR A 47 9.43 19.65 40.24
N ARG A 48 9.40 19.04 39.03
CA ARG A 48 8.58 19.48 37.85
C ARG A 48 7.93 18.37 36.98
N THR A 49 7.05 18.72 36.01
CA THR A 49 6.77 18.01 34.71
C THR A 49 6.52 18.92 33.52
N CYS A 50 6.63 18.38 32.28
CA CYS A 50 6.93 19.00 30.98
C CYS A 50 8.21 19.85 31.01
N VAL A 51 9.37 19.18 31.00
CA VAL A 51 10.66 19.75 31.44
C VAL A 51 11.71 19.70 30.33
N ASP A 52 12.25 20.87 29.95
CA ASP A 52 13.40 20.98 29.02
C ASP A 52 14.74 20.82 29.73
N THR A 53 15.56 19.80 29.42
CA THR A 53 16.89 19.61 30.05
C THR A 53 17.96 20.68 29.72
N SER A 54 17.68 21.69 28.89
CA SER A 54 18.71 22.51 28.22
C SER A 54 18.66 24.03 28.40
N SER A 55 17.98 24.56 29.43
CA SER A 55 18.04 26.01 29.72
C SER A 55 19.41 26.45 30.32
N PRO A 56 20.06 27.51 29.80
CA PRO A 56 21.35 28.03 30.28
C PRO A 56 21.39 28.51 31.73
N ASP A 57 20.22 28.73 32.36
CA ASP A 57 20.11 29.38 33.67
C ASP A 57 19.73 28.43 34.82
N GLY A 58 19.80 27.11 34.62
CA GLY A 58 19.71 26.12 35.71
C GLY A 58 18.34 25.96 36.38
N ALA A 59 17.32 26.71 35.96
CA ALA A 59 15.93 26.50 36.35
C ALA A 59 15.19 25.78 35.22
N THR A 60 14.70 24.58 35.49
CA THR A 60 13.88 23.80 34.56
C THR A 60 12.43 23.85 35.05
N GLY A 61 11.48 24.12 34.17
CA GLY A 61 10.08 24.43 34.50
C GLY A 61 9.07 23.44 33.92
N ILE A 62 7.78 23.65 34.25
CA ILE A 62 6.62 22.95 33.68
C ILE A 62 6.11 23.73 32.47
N LEU A 63 6.12 23.12 31.30
CA LEU A 63 5.83 23.76 30.02
C LEU A 63 4.46 23.39 29.44
N TRP A 64 3.66 24.37 29.10
CA TRP A 64 2.48 24.15 28.26
C TRP A 64 2.90 23.63 26.89
N SER A 65 2.21 22.58 26.42
CA SER A 65 2.42 21.98 25.11
C SER A 65 1.51 22.62 24.06
N PRO A 66 1.88 22.58 22.77
CA PRO A 66 0.98 23.00 21.70
C PRO A 66 -0.36 22.25 21.80
N LYS A 67 -1.47 22.95 21.54
CA LYS A 67 -2.83 22.38 21.58
C LYS A 67 -3.33 21.92 22.96
N ASP A 68 -2.63 22.27 24.04
CA ASP A 68 -3.21 22.14 25.38
C ASP A 68 -4.50 22.96 25.48
N THR A 69 -5.49 22.42 26.20
CA THR A 69 -6.83 23.03 26.30
C THR A 69 -7.26 23.18 27.75
N ILE A 70 -7.84 24.34 28.07
CA ILE A 70 -8.34 24.68 29.41
C ILE A 70 -9.84 24.97 29.37
N GLY A 71 -10.54 24.63 30.45
CA GLY A 71 -11.93 25.01 30.66
C GLY A 71 -12.03 26.26 31.52
N VAL A 72 -12.72 27.29 31.02
CA VAL A 72 -12.78 28.62 31.63
C VAL A 72 -14.19 28.96 32.12
N PHE A 73 -14.26 29.55 33.31
CA PHE A 73 -15.50 30.01 33.95
C PHE A 73 -15.51 31.54 34.05
N GLY A 74 -16.67 32.14 33.85
CA GLY A 74 -16.86 33.60 33.87
C GLY A 74 -17.62 34.13 35.07
N ASP A 75 -17.57 35.44 35.28
CA ASP A 75 -18.23 36.13 36.40
C ASP A 75 -19.76 36.23 36.26
N LYS A 76 -20.31 36.10 35.04
CA LYS A 76 -21.77 36.21 34.78
C LYS A 76 -22.42 34.97 34.19
N GLY A 77 -21.73 33.83 34.21
CA GLY A 77 -22.35 32.53 33.96
C GLY A 77 -21.75 31.71 32.83
N THR A 78 -20.70 32.16 32.13
CA THR A 78 -19.92 31.27 31.26
C THR A 78 -19.42 30.07 32.07
N LYS A 79 -19.75 28.85 31.65
CA LYS A 79 -19.33 27.60 32.28
C LYS A 79 -18.52 26.76 31.32
N ASN A 80 -17.33 26.33 31.74
CA ASN A 80 -16.47 25.41 31.02
C ASN A 80 -16.27 25.79 29.54
N SER A 81 -15.97 27.05 29.25
CA SER A 81 -15.65 27.48 27.88
C SER A 81 -14.28 26.97 27.48
N LEU A 82 -14.16 26.42 26.28
CA LEU A 82 -12.92 25.87 25.74
C LEU A 82 -11.97 27.01 25.33
N PHE A 83 -10.74 26.96 25.85
CA PHE A 83 -9.65 27.80 25.38
C PHE A 83 -8.48 26.90 24.96
N GLU A 84 -7.82 27.22 23.85
CA GLU A 84 -6.72 26.44 23.28
C GLU A 84 -5.41 27.23 23.29
N ALA A 85 -4.33 26.54 23.64
CA ALA A 85 -2.96 27.02 23.63
C ALA A 85 -2.48 27.38 22.21
N ALA A 86 -1.95 28.59 22.04
CA ALA A 86 -1.51 29.14 20.76
C ALA A 86 -0.01 28.92 20.46
N ASN A 87 0.76 28.35 21.39
CA ASN A 87 2.17 28.08 21.21
C ASN A 87 2.42 26.94 20.20
N THR A 88 3.50 27.07 19.43
CA THR A 88 3.95 26.08 18.44
C THR A 88 5.02 25.13 18.97
N GLY A 89 5.54 25.39 20.17
CA GLY A 89 6.45 24.52 20.93
C GLY A 89 6.20 24.64 22.44
N ASN A 90 6.90 23.85 23.24
CA ASN A 90 6.68 23.83 24.70
C ASN A 90 7.16 25.13 25.36
N VAL A 91 6.31 25.79 26.15
CA VAL A 91 6.59 27.11 26.75
C VAL A 91 6.17 27.20 28.22
N ALA A 92 6.93 27.93 29.04
CA ALA A 92 6.62 28.10 30.47
C ALA A 92 5.38 28.98 30.71
N GLU A 93 5.05 29.81 29.73
CA GLU A 93 3.91 30.70 29.69
C GLU A 93 3.24 30.55 28.34
N ALA A 94 1.98 30.12 28.34
CA ALA A 94 1.20 29.95 27.11
C ALA A 94 0.04 30.93 27.06
N GLU A 95 -0.23 31.41 25.85
CA GLU A 95 -1.46 32.13 25.53
C GLU A 95 -2.53 31.13 25.14
N PHE A 96 -3.63 31.15 25.88
CA PHE A 96 -4.84 30.38 25.62
C PHE A 96 -5.89 31.32 25.05
N ASN A 97 -6.41 31.00 23.88
CA ASN A 97 -7.41 31.81 23.20
C ASN A 97 -8.76 31.09 23.19
N GLY A 98 -9.81 31.81 23.52
CA GLY A 98 -11.18 31.31 23.55
C GLY A 98 -12.19 32.43 23.49
N SER A 99 -13.46 32.11 23.71
CA SER A 99 -14.53 33.08 23.72
C SER A 99 -15.42 32.95 24.95
N MET A 100 -15.95 34.06 25.41
CA MET A 100 -16.86 34.17 26.55
C MET A 100 -18.08 35.03 26.19
N ALA A 101 -19.12 34.99 27.01
CA ALA A 101 -20.25 35.89 26.84
C ALA A 101 -19.82 37.36 26.94
N SER A 102 -20.47 38.23 26.16
CA SER A 102 -20.08 39.64 26.05
C SER A 102 -20.12 40.36 27.40
N GLY A 103 -19.03 41.04 27.75
CA GLY A 103 -18.89 41.80 28.99
C GLY A 103 -18.64 40.95 30.24
N GLU A 104 -18.36 39.64 30.09
CA GLU A 104 -17.83 38.79 31.16
C GLU A 104 -16.29 38.83 31.20
N TYR A 105 -15.75 38.49 32.36
CA TYR A 105 -14.32 38.21 32.53
C TYR A 105 -14.10 36.83 33.16
N PRO A 106 -12.98 36.15 32.84
CA PRO A 106 -12.67 34.84 33.38
C PRO A 106 -12.36 34.92 34.89
N THR A 107 -12.94 34.00 35.66
CA THR A 107 -12.80 33.91 37.13
C THR A 107 -11.99 32.71 37.58
N TYR A 108 -12.09 31.58 36.87
CA TYR A 108 -11.31 30.36 37.11
C TYR A 108 -11.06 29.63 35.80
N ALA A 109 -9.95 28.91 35.75
CA ALA A 109 -9.66 27.98 34.67
C ALA A 109 -9.21 26.64 35.25
N TYR A 110 -9.38 25.55 34.50
CA TYR A 110 -8.77 24.27 34.86
C TYR A 110 -8.24 23.56 33.62
N TYR A 111 -7.28 22.67 33.86
CA TYR A 111 -6.66 21.83 32.85
C TYR A 111 -6.66 20.36 33.35
N PRO A 112 -6.78 19.37 32.45
CA PRO A 112 -7.18 19.52 31.05
C PRO A 112 -8.67 19.80 30.91
N TYR A 113 -9.07 20.52 29.86
CA TYR A 113 -10.47 20.70 29.49
C TYR A 113 -11.17 19.34 29.32
N SER A 114 -12.42 19.23 29.78
CA SER A 114 -13.28 18.07 29.54
C SER A 114 -14.72 18.47 29.24
N LEU A 115 -15.33 17.81 28.26
CA LEU A 115 -16.76 17.95 27.94
C LEU A 115 -17.67 17.43 29.06
N ASP A 116 -17.20 16.49 29.90
CA ASP A 116 -17.97 15.97 31.03
C ASP A 116 -18.31 17.04 32.09
N ASN A 117 -17.57 18.15 32.04
CA ASN A 117 -17.76 19.31 32.90
C ASN A 117 -18.60 20.43 32.26
N ALA A 118 -19.17 20.22 31.06
CA ALA A 118 -19.95 21.25 30.36
C ALA A 118 -21.12 21.81 31.19
N SER A 119 -21.76 20.96 32.00
CA SER A 119 -22.85 21.36 32.91
C SER A 119 -22.43 21.43 34.38
N ALA A 120 -21.16 21.15 34.69
CA ALA A 120 -20.68 21.12 36.07
C ALA A 120 -20.63 22.53 36.66
N ASP A 121 -20.80 22.60 37.98
CA ASP A 121 -20.48 23.82 38.72
C ASP A 121 -18.95 23.94 38.88
N VAL A 122 -18.44 25.16 38.99
CA VAL A 122 -17.00 25.43 39.21
C VAL A 122 -16.48 24.77 40.50
N THR A 123 -17.39 24.45 41.43
CA THR A 123 -17.12 23.77 42.71
C THR A 123 -17.22 22.24 42.65
N ALA A 124 -17.62 21.64 41.52
CA ALA A 124 -17.91 20.21 41.41
C ALA A 124 -17.45 19.62 40.05
N LEU A 125 -16.29 20.06 39.58
CA LEU A 125 -15.69 19.60 38.33
C LEU A 125 -15.18 18.16 38.48
N LYS A 126 -15.35 17.33 37.47
CA LYS A 126 -14.98 15.92 37.46
C LYS A 126 -13.61 15.71 36.82
N GLY A 127 -12.89 14.72 37.33
CA GLY A 127 -11.64 14.22 36.75
C GLY A 127 -11.39 12.76 37.12
N ASN A 128 -10.37 12.18 36.47
CA ASN A 128 -9.89 10.83 36.75
C ASN A 128 -8.37 10.80 36.75
N LEU A 129 -7.79 10.63 37.93
CA LEU A 129 -6.36 10.43 38.09
C LEU A 129 -6.07 8.95 37.88
N LYS A 130 -5.74 8.56 36.65
CA LYS A 130 -5.57 7.16 36.28
C LYS A 130 -4.47 6.50 37.11
N LEU A 131 -4.69 5.24 37.49
CA LEU A 131 -3.71 4.41 38.19
C LEU A 131 -2.71 3.75 37.23
N GLU A 132 -3.00 3.74 35.93
CA GLU A 132 -2.06 3.38 34.87
C GLU A 132 -1.95 4.60 33.94
N GLN A 133 -0.75 5.16 33.84
CA GLN A 133 -0.46 6.35 33.05
C GLN A 133 0.71 6.07 32.12
N THR A 134 0.68 6.63 30.93
CA THR A 134 1.75 6.51 29.94
C THR A 134 2.68 7.72 29.98
N PHE A 135 3.98 7.46 29.87
CA PHE A 135 5.01 8.47 29.69
C PHE A 135 5.87 8.15 28.45
N ASP A 136 6.19 9.18 27.67
CA ASP A 136 7.03 9.08 26.48
C ASP A 136 8.13 10.13 26.60
N MET A 137 9.40 9.72 26.59
CA MET A 137 10.50 10.67 26.81
C MET A 137 10.72 11.60 25.63
N THR A 138 10.30 11.20 24.43
CA THR A 138 10.46 11.98 23.20
C THR A 138 9.48 13.15 23.19
N THR A 139 8.23 12.92 23.57
CA THR A 139 7.21 13.98 23.64
C THR A 139 7.21 14.72 24.98
N GLY A 140 7.63 14.06 26.06
CA GLY A 140 7.55 14.57 27.43
C GLY A 140 6.13 14.81 27.94
N LYS A 141 5.11 14.28 27.24
CA LYS A 141 3.70 14.47 27.58
C LYS A 141 3.34 13.73 28.86
N LEU A 142 2.60 14.40 29.74
CA LEU A 142 2.14 13.85 31.01
C LEU A 142 0.63 13.59 30.96
N GLU A 143 0.21 12.39 31.35
CA GLU A 143 -1.20 12.11 31.60
C GLU A 143 -1.65 12.60 32.98
N CYS A 144 -2.95 12.88 33.11
CA CYS A 144 -3.60 13.24 34.38
C CYS A 144 -2.98 14.45 35.11
N ASP A 145 -2.43 15.39 34.35
CA ASP A 145 -1.80 16.60 34.86
C ASP A 145 -2.81 17.69 35.24
N TYR A 146 -3.66 17.42 36.25
CA TYR A 146 -4.74 18.33 36.63
C TYR A 146 -4.27 19.60 37.32
N LYS A 147 -4.72 20.76 36.81
CA LYS A 147 -4.37 22.08 37.33
C LYS A 147 -5.57 23.00 37.42
N VAL A 148 -5.50 23.96 38.33
CA VAL A 148 -6.48 25.03 38.49
C VAL A 148 -5.77 26.38 38.41
N GLY A 149 -6.23 27.21 37.48
CA GLY A 149 -5.79 28.57 37.25
C GLY A 149 -6.68 29.58 37.97
N THR A 150 -6.04 30.54 38.64
CA THR A 150 -6.71 31.70 39.25
C THR A 150 -6.16 33.01 38.68
N PRO A 151 -7.02 34.01 38.40
CA PRO A 151 -6.59 35.28 37.83
C PRO A 151 -5.70 36.05 38.81
N THR A 152 -4.58 36.60 38.32
CA THR A 152 -3.65 37.41 39.10
C THR A 152 -3.68 38.88 38.71
N SER A 153 -3.91 39.17 37.43
CA SER A 153 -4.01 40.54 36.93
C SER A 153 -4.85 40.61 35.65
N GLN A 154 -5.38 41.80 35.35
CA GLN A 154 -5.99 42.13 34.06
C GLN A 154 -5.02 43.02 33.28
N ALA A 155 -4.56 42.57 32.12
CA ALA A 155 -3.53 43.26 31.35
C ALA A 155 -4.08 44.33 30.37
N GLY A 156 -5.40 44.57 30.35
CA GLY A 156 -6.08 45.41 29.36
C GLY A 156 -6.48 44.63 28.10
N ASP A 157 -7.37 45.19 27.27
CA ASP A 157 -7.77 44.68 25.94
C ASP A 157 -8.25 43.21 25.87
N GLY A 158 -8.96 42.72 26.90
CA GLY A 158 -9.49 41.34 26.91
C GLY A 158 -8.46 40.25 27.25
N ARG A 159 -7.28 40.65 27.75
CA ARG A 159 -6.20 39.77 28.16
C ARG A 159 -6.10 39.65 29.69
N TYR A 160 -5.99 38.42 30.19
CA TYR A 160 -5.97 38.09 31.61
C TYR A 160 -4.77 37.21 31.94
N GLU A 161 -4.13 37.45 33.08
CA GLU A 161 -3.03 36.61 33.57
C GLU A 161 -3.56 35.64 34.62
N PHE A 162 -3.20 34.36 34.49
CA PHE A 162 -3.63 33.29 35.37
C PHE A 162 -2.42 32.55 35.91
N ASP A 163 -2.45 32.30 37.21
CA ASP A 163 -1.50 31.44 37.91
C ASP A 163 -2.15 30.08 38.16
N PHE A 164 -1.55 29.03 37.61
CA PHE A 164 -2.00 27.64 37.71
C PHE A 164 -1.27 26.89 38.82
N LYS A 165 -2.03 26.09 39.58
CA LYS A 165 -1.54 25.13 40.58
C LYS A 165 -1.99 23.73 40.25
N HIS A 166 -1.11 22.75 40.45
CA HIS A 166 -1.48 21.35 40.33
C HIS A 166 -2.37 20.92 41.49
N LEU A 167 -3.35 20.07 41.19
CA LEU A 167 -4.20 19.44 42.21
C LEU A 167 -3.51 18.26 42.89
N PHE A 168 -2.51 17.67 42.25
CA PHE A 168 -1.88 16.42 42.66
C PHE A 168 -0.38 16.57 42.88
N SER A 169 0.22 15.55 43.50
CA SER A 169 1.66 15.41 43.57
C SER A 169 2.20 14.88 42.26
N LEU A 170 3.48 15.15 42.03
CA LEU A 170 4.19 14.70 40.87
C LEU A 170 5.38 13.85 41.26
N LEU A 171 5.59 12.75 40.54
CA LEU A 171 6.70 11.85 40.79
C LEU A 171 7.65 11.93 39.60
N LYS A 172 8.94 12.05 39.91
CA LYS A 172 10.04 11.97 38.95
C LYS A 172 10.85 10.72 39.25
N PHE A 173 11.01 9.84 38.27
CA PHE A 173 11.91 8.70 38.36
C PHE A 173 13.18 8.98 37.57
N ASP A 174 14.34 8.93 38.21
CA ASP A 174 15.63 8.94 37.54
C ASP A 174 16.24 7.54 37.65
N ILE A 175 16.15 6.75 36.59
CA ILE A 175 16.60 5.35 36.59
C ILE A 175 17.95 5.19 35.91
N ASP A 176 18.91 4.63 36.65
CA ASP A 176 20.21 4.19 36.16
C ASP A 176 20.43 2.74 36.59
N ALA A 177 20.49 1.85 35.59
CA ALA A 177 20.62 0.41 35.79
C ALA A 177 22.07 -0.10 35.78
N THR A 178 23.06 0.79 35.66
CA THR A 178 24.48 0.43 35.54
C THR A 178 24.92 -0.48 36.67
N GLY A 179 25.59 -1.58 36.33
CA GLY A 179 26.10 -2.59 37.26
C GLY A 179 25.05 -3.58 37.77
N THR A 180 23.81 -3.51 37.29
CA THR A 180 22.72 -4.43 37.67
C THR A 180 22.35 -5.37 36.52
N ALA A 181 21.54 -6.40 36.81
CA ALA A 181 21.04 -7.32 35.79
C ALA A 181 20.13 -6.64 34.74
N LEU A 182 19.60 -5.46 35.04
CA LEU A 182 18.73 -4.69 34.13
C LEU A 182 19.54 -3.85 33.12
N GLU A 183 20.87 -3.76 33.28
CA GLU A 183 21.74 -3.03 32.36
C GLU A 183 21.63 -3.59 30.94
N GLY A 184 21.42 -2.71 29.96
CA GLY A 184 21.25 -3.03 28.55
C GLY A 184 19.84 -3.49 28.15
N ASP A 185 18.97 -3.83 29.11
CA ASP A 185 17.63 -4.31 28.83
C ASP A 185 16.63 -3.16 28.55
N ARG A 186 15.50 -3.45 27.91
CA ARG A 186 14.48 -2.44 27.57
C ARG A 186 13.54 -2.18 28.75
N LEU A 187 13.49 -0.93 29.22
CA LEU A 187 12.56 -0.51 30.28
C LEU A 187 11.12 -0.50 29.75
N GLU A 188 10.19 -1.10 30.50
CA GLU A 188 8.78 -1.16 30.12
C GLU A 188 7.90 -0.39 31.11
N LYS A 189 8.02 -0.67 32.42
CA LYS A 189 7.13 -0.08 33.44
C LYS A 189 7.85 0.21 34.75
N ILE A 190 7.39 1.21 35.48
CA ILE A 190 7.63 1.36 36.92
C ILE A 190 6.29 1.32 37.65
N ILE A 191 6.20 0.50 38.69
CA ILE A 191 5.00 0.33 39.50
C ILE A 191 5.34 0.67 40.94
N LEU A 192 4.55 1.55 41.54
CA LEU A 192 4.55 1.83 42.97
C LEU A 192 3.38 1.12 43.63
N THR A 193 3.63 0.46 44.76
CA THR A 193 2.60 -0.13 45.60
C THR A 193 2.78 0.35 47.03
N LEU A 194 1.72 0.98 47.55
CA LEU A 194 1.64 1.48 48.92
C LEU A 194 0.89 0.50 49.83
N PRO A 195 0.94 0.69 51.17
CA PRO A 195 0.14 -0.07 52.10
C PRO A 195 -1.37 0.10 51.83
N ASP A 196 -2.15 -0.90 52.24
CA ASP A 196 -3.61 -0.86 52.12
C ASP A 196 -4.21 0.39 52.79
N GLY A 197 -5.21 0.98 52.15
CA GLY A 197 -5.87 2.21 52.62
C GLY A 197 -5.27 3.50 52.09
N ARG A 198 -4.10 3.46 51.44
CA ARG A 198 -3.58 4.60 50.65
C ARG A 198 -4.25 4.72 49.31
N ARG A 199 -4.24 5.94 48.77
CA ARG A 199 -4.76 6.24 47.43
C ARG A 199 -3.72 7.00 46.60
N LEU A 200 -3.46 6.51 45.39
CA LEU A 200 -2.59 7.13 44.38
C LEU A 200 -3.39 7.72 43.22
N GLY A 201 -4.67 7.35 43.06
CA GLY A 201 -5.54 7.81 41.97
C GLY A 201 -6.99 7.35 42.09
N GLY A 202 -7.74 7.54 41.02
CA GLY A 202 -9.16 7.21 40.87
C GLY A 202 -9.99 8.37 40.30
N GLU A 203 -11.29 8.14 40.17
CA GLU A 203 -12.26 9.20 39.84
C GLU A 203 -12.48 10.12 41.04
N PHE A 204 -12.60 11.42 40.74
CA PHE A 204 -12.77 12.48 41.73
C PHE A 204 -13.64 13.63 41.19
N THR A 205 -14.14 14.43 42.12
CA THR A 205 -14.61 15.79 41.89
C THR A 205 -13.66 16.79 42.54
N PHE A 206 -13.60 18.02 42.04
CA PHE A 206 -12.80 19.08 42.63
C PHE A 206 -13.49 20.44 42.51
N ASP A 207 -13.20 21.29 43.49
CA ASP A 207 -13.64 22.67 43.54
C ASP A 207 -12.51 23.57 43.01
N ALA A 208 -12.71 24.25 41.89
CA ALA A 208 -11.66 25.14 41.34
C ALA A 208 -11.45 26.42 42.18
N THR A 209 -12.37 26.77 43.08
CA THR A 209 -12.24 27.93 43.97
C THR A 209 -11.35 27.62 45.18
N THR A 210 -11.50 26.43 45.77
CA THR A 210 -10.72 26.00 46.95
C THR A 210 -9.54 25.09 46.58
N LYS A 211 -9.57 24.48 45.39
CA LYS A 211 -8.67 23.42 44.89
C LYS A 211 -8.81 22.10 45.67
N GLU A 212 -9.86 21.95 46.47
CA GLU A 212 -10.11 20.72 47.21
C GLU A 212 -10.59 19.60 46.28
N VAL A 213 -10.13 18.37 46.54
CA VAL A 213 -10.45 17.17 45.76
C VAL A 213 -11.22 16.19 46.64
N GLU A 214 -12.35 15.70 46.12
CA GLU A 214 -13.17 14.67 46.73
C GLU A 214 -13.19 13.42 45.84
N TRP A 215 -12.78 12.27 46.38
CA TRP A 215 -12.74 11.02 45.63
C TRP A 215 -14.11 10.36 45.56
N THR A 216 -14.56 10.02 44.36
CA THR A 216 -15.88 9.38 44.11
C THR A 216 -15.78 7.88 43.90
N SER A 217 -14.59 7.39 43.55
CA SER A 217 -14.29 5.98 43.28
C SER A 217 -13.90 5.18 44.55
N SER A 218 -13.98 3.85 44.48
CA SER A 218 -13.52 2.94 45.54
C SER A 218 -12.03 3.10 45.86
N THR A 219 -11.63 2.81 47.10
CA THR A 219 -10.21 2.72 47.51
C THR A 219 -9.56 1.38 47.16
N THR A 220 -10.34 0.38 46.71
CA THR A 220 -9.81 -0.95 46.38
C THR A 220 -8.86 -0.87 45.19
N GLY A 221 -7.62 -1.31 45.36
CA GLY A 221 -6.58 -1.27 44.31
C GLY A 221 -6.01 0.13 44.03
N ALA A 222 -6.51 1.17 44.71
CA ALA A 222 -6.05 2.55 44.49
C ALA A 222 -4.65 2.83 45.06
N ASN A 223 -4.06 1.89 45.77
CA ASN A 223 -2.70 1.95 46.32
C ASN A 223 -1.61 1.50 45.34
N VAL A 224 -1.95 1.18 44.08
CA VAL A 224 -1.01 0.75 43.04
C VAL A 224 -1.03 1.76 41.89
N LEU A 225 0.14 2.29 41.53
CA LEU A 225 0.31 3.24 40.43
C LEU A 225 1.35 2.72 39.45
N THR A 226 1.01 2.68 38.17
CA THR A 226 1.85 2.17 37.08
C THR A 226 2.17 3.30 36.11
N MET A 227 3.45 3.47 35.82
CA MET A 227 3.95 4.31 34.73
C MET A 227 4.47 3.42 33.61
N ASP A 228 3.80 3.48 32.46
CA ASP A 228 4.16 2.77 31.24
C ASP A 228 5.09 3.62 30.37
N TRP A 229 6.27 3.10 30.07
CA TRP A 229 7.27 3.76 29.24
C TRP A 229 7.03 3.45 27.76
N ASN A 230 6.44 4.40 27.03
CA ASN A 230 5.96 4.18 25.66
C ASN A 230 7.09 3.89 24.66
N ASP A 231 8.18 4.63 24.75
CA ASP A 231 9.35 4.52 23.86
C ASP A 231 10.33 3.40 24.27
N LYS A 232 10.06 2.69 25.38
CA LYS A 232 10.75 1.49 25.87
C LYS A 232 12.28 1.53 25.73
N PRO A 233 12.97 2.51 26.35
CA PRO A 233 14.40 2.72 26.13
C PRO A 233 15.26 1.57 26.65
N SER A 234 16.34 1.26 25.93
CA SER A 234 17.37 0.33 26.41
C SER A 234 18.23 1.01 27.47
N LEU A 235 18.31 0.44 28.67
CA LEU A 235 18.99 0.99 29.84
C LEU A 235 20.52 0.91 29.71
N THR A 236 21.10 1.81 28.92
CA THR A 236 22.52 1.78 28.55
C THR A 236 23.41 2.08 29.76
N SER A 237 24.52 1.35 29.89
CA SER A 237 25.54 1.61 30.92
C SER A 237 25.95 3.08 30.97
N GLY A 238 25.98 3.64 32.18
CA GLY A 238 26.37 5.02 32.48
C GLY A 238 25.33 6.07 32.12
N LYS A 239 24.12 5.69 31.68
CA LYS A 239 23.02 6.62 31.38
C LYS A 239 21.92 6.55 32.43
N SER A 240 21.36 7.72 32.74
CA SER A 240 20.14 7.85 33.53
C SER A 240 18.98 8.21 32.61
N TYR A 241 17.82 7.60 32.84
CA TYR A 241 16.58 7.85 32.12
C TYR A 241 15.60 8.50 33.06
N THR A 242 14.87 9.52 32.60
CA THR A 242 13.96 10.27 33.45
C THR A 242 12.53 10.12 32.98
N GLY A 243 11.64 9.70 33.88
CA GLY A 243 10.21 9.57 33.65
C GLY A 243 9.39 10.31 34.67
N TYR A 244 8.16 10.67 34.32
CA TYR A 244 7.27 11.40 35.20
C TYR A 244 5.84 10.86 35.21
N ILE A 245 5.20 10.89 36.38
CA ILE A 245 3.81 10.47 36.58
C ILE A 245 3.15 11.30 37.68
N THR A 246 1.84 11.49 37.61
CA THR A 246 1.08 12.19 38.66
C THR A 246 0.47 11.21 39.66
N CYS A 247 0.38 11.61 40.93
CA CYS A 247 -0.28 10.81 41.95
C CYS A 247 -1.01 11.65 42.99
N ALA A 248 -2.02 11.04 43.63
CA ALA A 248 -2.70 11.67 44.75
C ALA A 248 -1.71 11.94 45.90
N PRO A 249 -1.82 13.09 46.60
CA PRO A 249 -0.93 13.49 47.69
C PRO A 249 -1.27 12.78 49.01
N ASP A 250 -1.29 11.44 49.00
CA ASP A 250 -1.70 10.65 50.17
C ASP A 250 -0.59 9.75 50.75
N ILE A 251 0.60 9.75 50.14
CA ILE A 251 1.79 9.11 50.73
C ILE A 251 2.17 9.86 52.00
N ARG A 252 2.39 9.13 53.10
CA ARG A 252 2.78 9.70 54.40
C ARG A 252 4.15 9.23 54.83
N GLN A 253 4.80 10.05 55.64
CA GLN A 253 6.04 9.69 56.31
C GLN A 253 5.87 8.35 57.05
N GLY A 254 6.78 7.42 56.80
CA GLY A 254 6.78 6.07 57.37
C GLY A 254 6.10 5.01 56.50
N ASP A 255 5.40 5.37 55.43
CA ASP A 255 4.80 4.38 54.52
C ASP A 255 5.87 3.54 53.82
N GLU A 256 5.60 2.24 53.68
CA GLU A 256 6.39 1.33 52.87
C GLU A 256 5.99 1.44 51.39
N ILE A 257 6.86 2.01 50.56
CA ILE A 257 6.68 2.09 49.12
C ILE A 257 7.41 0.93 48.47
N LYS A 258 6.68 -0.07 47.99
CA LYS A 258 7.25 -1.10 47.13
C LYS A 258 7.38 -0.56 45.72
N ILE A 259 8.61 -0.59 45.19
CA ILE A 259 8.96 -0.17 43.83
C ILE A 259 9.20 -1.44 43.03
N THR A 260 8.49 -1.58 41.92
CA THR A 260 8.69 -2.65 40.94
C THR A 260 9.10 -2.05 39.61
N ILE A 261 10.20 -2.51 39.04
CA ILE A 261 10.70 -2.07 37.73
C ILE A 261 10.60 -3.28 36.80
N LEU A 262 9.87 -3.09 35.70
CA LEU A 262 9.72 -4.09 34.66
C LEU A 262 10.54 -3.67 33.45
N THR A 263 11.45 -4.54 33.07
CA THR A 263 12.23 -4.51 31.83
C THR A 263 11.87 -5.75 31.02
N GLN A 264 12.16 -5.78 29.71
CA GLN A 264 11.75 -6.87 28.83
C GLN A 264 12.10 -8.26 29.40
N GLN A 265 13.29 -8.43 29.98
CA GLN A 265 13.78 -9.70 30.51
C GLN A 265 13.68 -9.81 32.03
N PHE A 266 13.56 -8.70 32.78
CA PHE A 266 13.63 -8.74 34.24
C PHE A 266 12.52 -7.95 34.94
N LYS A 267 12.16 -8.44 36.12
CA LYS A 267 11.39 -7.73 37.13
C LYS A 267 12.26 -7.54 38.37
N ALA A 268 12.44 -6.28 38.77
CA ALA A 268 13.17 -5.91 39.97
C ALA A 268 12.23 -5.32 41.02
N GLU A 269 12.31 -5.78 42.26
CA GLU A 269 11.44 -5.34 43.37
C GLU A 269 12.26 -4.99 44.62
N PHE A 270 11.95 -3.85 45.23
CA PHE A 270 12.49 -3.44 46.53
C PHE A 270 11.55 -2.46 47.22
N THR A 271 11.70 -2.28 48.54
CA THR A 271 10.83 -1.41 49.35
C THR A 271 11.64 -0.28 49.97
N ARG A 272 11.09 0.93 50.00
CA ARG A 272 11.67 2.11 50.65
C ARG A 272 10.64 2.79 51.55
N ILE A 273 11.12 3.44 52.60
CA ILE A 273 10.27 4.17 53.54
C ILE A 273 10.13 5.62 53.08
N ALA A 274 8.90 6.10 52.98
CA ALA A 274 8.61 7.51 52.72
C ALA A 274 9.17 8.38 53.86
N LEU A 275 9.96 9.40 53.54
CA LEU A 275 10.60 10.26 54.54
C LEU A 275 9.77 11.48 54.95
N VAL A 276 8.78 11.84 54.12
CA VAL A 276 7.95 13.04 54.26
C VAL A 276 6.53 12.74 53.80
N ASP A 277 5.59 13.54 54.27
CA ASP A 277 4.24 13.57 53.72
C ASP A 277 4.25 14.20 52.32
N PHE A 278 3.53 13.60 51.39
CA PHE A 278 3.39 14.12 50.05
C PHE A 278 2.27 15.16 50.02
N THR A 279 2.49 16.27 49.33
CA THR A 279 1.54 17.37 49.22
C THR A 279 1.20 17.66 47.76
N ALA A 280 0.00 18.16 47.50
CA ALA A 280 -0.36 18.67 46.18
C ALA A 280 0.60 19.78 45.75
N ASN A 281 0.75 19.97 44.43
CA ASN A 281 1.60 21.02 43.88
C ASN A 281 3.08 20.91 44.32
N ALA A 282 3.57 19.68 44.50
CA ALA A 282 4.95 19.36 44.82
C ALA A 282 5.42 18.18 43.98
N CYS A 283 6.74 18.11 43.72
CA CYS A 283 7.35 17.00 43.01
C CYS A 283 8.36 16.26 43.90
N TYR A 284 8.32 14.94 43.80
CA TYR A 284 9.15 14.04 44.56
C TYR A 284 10.00 13.22 43.60
N THR A 285 11.33 13.33 43.75
CA THR A 285 12.27 12.58 42.93
C THR A 285 12.59 11.24 43.60
N PHE A 286 12.48 10.18 42.81
CA PHE A 286 12.94 8.83 43.10
C PHE A 286 14.28 8.63 42.35
N PRO A 287 15.43 8.85 43.02
CA PRO A 287 16.75 8.65 42.42
C PRO A 287 17.09 7.17 42.38
N LEU A 288 16.65 6.48 41.33
CA LEU A 288 16.76 5.04 41.14
C LEU A 288 18.10 4.66 40.48
N SER A 289 19.22 5.02 41.11
CA SER A 289 20.52 4.41 40.80
C SER A 289 20.55 2.99 41.37
N LEU A 290 20.11 2.02 40.56
CA LEU A 290 19.72 0.68 41.00
C LEU A 290 20.87 -0.10 41.64
N GLN A 291 22.11 0.21 41.30
CA GLN A 291 23.28 -0.40 41.92
C GLN A 291 23.35 -0.18 43.44
N ASN A 292 22.81 0.93 43.92
CA ASN A 292 22.73 1.22 45.36
C ASN A 292 21.74 0.33 46.09
N TYR A 293 20.91 -0.41 45.35
CA TYR A 293 19.85 -1.26 45.90
C TYR A 293 20.10 -2.75 45.65
N LYS A 294 21.21 -3.13 45.00
CA LYS A 294 21.50 -4.52 44.60
C LYS A 294 21.37 -5.55 45.72
N ASP A 295 21.65 -5.18 46.97
CA ASP A 295 21.63 -6.09 48.13
C ASP A 295 20.21 -6.27 48.70
N ASP A 296 19.29 -5.33 48.44
CA ASP A 296 17.88 -5.36 48.86
C ASP A 296 16.90 -5.65 47.71
N MET A 297 17.37 -5.55 46.47
CA MET A 297 16.58 -5.64 45.26
C MET A 297 16.48 -7.09 44.81
N LYS A 298 15.27 -7.63 44.86
CA LYS A 298 14.97 -8.95 44.32
C LYS A 298 14.76 -8.82 42.82
N VAL A 299 15.65 -9.44 42.04
CA VAL A 299 15.51 -9.54 40.58
C VAL A 299 15.04 -10.93 40.19
N THR A 300 14.02 -11.00 39.34
CA THR A 300 13.49 -12.23 38.77
C THR A 300 13.43 -12.10 37.25
N GLU A 301 13.73 -13.19 36.54
CA GLU A 301 13.61 -13.24 35.09
C GLU A 301 12.14 -13.36 34.67
N ARG A 302 11.76 -12.58 33.66
CA ARG A 302 10.46 -12.63 33.01
C ARG A 302 10.53 -13.55 31.78
N PRO A 303 9.45 -14.27 31.46
CA PRO A 303 9.45 -15.14 30.30
C PRO A 303 9.45 -14.31 29.01
N ILE A 304 10.30 -14.66 28.05
CA ILE A 304 10.39 -14.02 26.73
C ILE A 304 10.62 -15.05 25.63
N PHE A 305 10.19 -14.71 24.41
CA PHE A 305 10.78 -15.29 23.21
C PHE A 305 12.10 -14.56 22.89
N LYS A 306 13.17 -15.33 22.70
CA LYS A 306 14.46 -14.85 22.19
C LYS A 306 14.50 -14.84 20.66
N SER A 307 13.80 -15.81 20.06
CA SER A 307 13.67 -15.96 18.61
C SER A 307 12.36 -16.67 18.28
N PHE A 308 11.88 -16.45 17.07
CA PHE A 308 10.71 -17.12 16.51
C PHE A 308 10.88 -17.21 14.98
N SER A 309 10.77 -18.41 14.43
CA SER A 309 10.95 -18.70 13.01
C SER A 309 10.06 -19.84 12.55
N PHE A 310 10.03 -20.08 11.24
CA PHE A 310 9.44 -21.25 10.62
C PHE A 310 10.49 -21.99 9.81
N ASP A 311 11.02 -23.06 10.38
CA ASP A 311 12.12 -23.80 9.78
C ASP A 311 11.61 -24.77 8.70
N VAL A 312 12.35 -24.84 7.59
CA VAL A 312 12.05 -25.70 6.43
C VAL A 312 11.92 -27.17 6.82
N VAL A 313 12.82 -27.63 7.69
CA VAL A 313 12.87 -29.04 8.13
C VAL A 313 11.60 -29.49 8.87
N HIS A 314 10.81 -28.54 9.39
CA HIS A 314 9.56 -28.82 10.12
C HIS A 314 8.32 -28.50 9.29
N ASN A 315 8.48 -27.72 8.21
CA ASN A 315 7.40 -27.17 7.38
C ASN A 315 7.60 -27.46 5.89
N ALA A 316 8.16 -28.62 5.55
CA ALA A 316 8.44 -29.00 4.16
C ALA A 316 7.18 -28.90 3.28
N GLY A 317 7.32 -28.29 2.10
CA GLY A 317 6.22 -28.01 1.18
C GLY A 317 5.42 -26.74 1.47
N LYS A 318 5.55 -26.16 2.68
CA LYS A 318 4.90 -24.91 3.08
C LYS A 318 5.88 -23.74 3.15
N ILE A 319 7.07 -24.01 3.69
CA ILE A 319 8.21 -23.09 3.70
C ILE A 319 9.24 -23.58 2.70
N LEU A 320 9.67 -22.68 1.81
CA LEU A 320 10.54 -23.04 0.69
C LEU A 320 11.99 -23.22 1.16
N ASP A 321 12.63 -24.29 0.69
CA ASP A 321 14.03 -24.62 1.02
C ASP A 321 15.06 -23.85 0.17
N THR A 322 14.55 -23.05 -0.78
CA THR A 322 15.30 -22.25 -1.72
C THR A 322 14.61 -20.91 -1.85
N LYS A 323 15.39 -19.82 -1.76
CA LYS A 323 14.91 -18.45 -1.96
C LYS A 323 15.76 -17.75 -3.01
N LEU A 324 15.18 -16.76 -3.67
CA LEU A 324 15.94 -15.89 -4.56
C LEU A 324 16.45 -14.70 -3.77
N VAL A 325 17.75 -14.42 -3.90
CA VAL A 325 18.42 -13.32 -3.21
C VAL A 325 19.17 -12.49 -4.24
N PHE A 326 18.96 -11.18 -4.20
CA PHE A 326 19.80 -10.26 -4.93
C PHE A 326 21.09 -9.99 -4.14
N SER A 327 22.24 -10.28 -4.75
CA SER A 327 23.54 -9.97 -4.15
C SER A 327 24.49 -9.37 -5.18
N GLY A 328 25.13 -8.25 -4.82
CA GLY A 328 26.01 -7.51 -5.72
C GLY A 328 25.24 -6.87 -6.89
N ASN A 329 25.12 -7.60 -8.00
CA ASN A 329 24.51 -7.12 -9.25
C ASN A 329 23.57 -8.13 -9.93
N ALA A 330 23.29 -9.27 -9.29
CA ALA A 330 22.44 -10.31 -9.86
C ALA A 330 21.60 -11.00 -8.80
N THR A 331 20.45 -11.51 -9.23
CA THR A 331 19.60 -12.41 -8.46
C THR A 331 20.13 -13.83 -8.61
N SER A 332 20.15 -14.58 -7.52
CA SER A 332 20.53 -16.00 -7.55
C SER A 332 19.73 -16.82 -6.56
N ALA A 333 19.57 -18.11 -6.84
CA ALA A 333 18.94 -19.05 -5.94
C ALA A 333 19.91 -19.47 -4.82
N GLU A 334 19.46 -19.30 -3.58
CA GLU A 334 20.21 -19.66 -2.37
C GLU A 334 19.39 -20.61 -1.50
N ARG A 335 20.09 -21.50 -0.78
CA ARG A 335 19.45 -22.38 0.19
C ARG A 335 18.82 -21.55 1.32
N SER A 336 17.55 -21.80 1.60
CA SER A 336 16.84 -21.29 2.78
C SER A 336 16.83 -22.34 3.89
N THR A 337 16.85 -21.87 5.13
CA THR A 337 16.67 -22.74 6.31
C THR A 337 15.31 -22.52 6.98
N GLY A 338 14.63 -21.42 6.66
CA GLY A 338 13.36 -21.02 7.24
C GLY A 338 13.08 -19.54 7.05
N GLU A 339 11.96 -19.10 7.60
CA GLU A 339 11.54 -17.70 7.64
C GLU A 339 11.61 -17.17 9.07
N ILE A 340 12.34 -16.07 9.30
CA ILE A 340 12.54 -15.50 10.64
C ILE A 340 11.50 -14.41 10.87
N MET A 341 10.81 -14.46 12.01
CA MET A 341 9.84 -13.45 12.41
C MET A 341 10.52 -12.36 13.25
N ASN A 342 9.99 -11.13 13.16
CA ASN A 342 10.41 -10.03 14.02
C ASN A 342 9.83 -10.23 15.42
N VAL A 343 10.67 -10.20 16.45
CA VAL A 343 10.26 -10.30 17.85
C VAL A 343 10.44 -8.95 18.52
N ASP A 344 9.34 -8.25 18.80
CA ASP A 344 9.33 -6.95 19.48
C ASP A 344 8.44 -6.99 20.73
N GLY A 345 9.06 -7.37 21.85
CA GLY A 345 8.37 -7.43 23.15
C GLY A 345 7.22 -8.44 23.14
N ASP A 346 6.00 -7.91 23.18
CA ASP A 346 4.74 -8.68 23.24
C ASP A 346 4.15 -8.96 21.86
N VAL A 347 4.83 -8.56 20.79
CA VAL A 347 4.37 -8.74 19.41
C VAL A 347 5.45 -9.46 18.61
N ILE A 348 5.04 -10.55 17.95
CA ILE A 348 5.85 -11.25 16.95
C ILE A 348 5.14 -11.10 15.61
N SER A 349 5.85 -10.64 14.60
CA SER A 349 5.26 -10.41 13.28
C SER A 349 6.19 -10.74 12.11
N GLY A 350 5.61 -11.17 11.00
CA GLY A 350 6.33 -11.33 9.75
C GLY A 350 5.40 -11.60 8.58
N CYS A 351 5.89 -11.31 7.38
CA CYS A 351 5.20 -11.62 6.13
C CYS A 351 6.07 -12.59 5.32
N ILE A 352 5.45 -13.69 4.89
CA ILE A 352 6.00 -14.72 4.00
C ILE A 352 5.18 -14.64 2.71
N PRO A 353 5.65 -13.93 1.67
CA PRO A 353 4.80 -13.53 0.53
C PRO A 353 4.07 -14.68 -0.16
N TYR A 354 4.75 -15.81 -0.28
CA TYR A 354 4.26 -17.01 -0.96
C TYR A 354 3.44 -17.94 -0.07
N LEU A 355 3.15 -17.57 1.19
CA LEU A 355 2.49 -18.46 2.14
C LEU A 355 0.99 -18.61 1.80
N TYR A 356 0.60 -19.85 1.52
CA TYR A 356 -0.80 -20.25 1.32
C TYR A 356 -1.28 -21.28 2.36
N ASP A 357 -0.38 -22.04 2.99
CA ASP A 357 -0.71 -22.97 4.08
C ASP A 357 -0.22 -22.40 5.42
N PHE A 358 -1.13 -21.79 6.17
CA PHE A 358 -0.87 -21.15 7.45
C PHE A 358 -0.74 -22.13 8.64
N LYS A 359 -0.90 -23.43 8.43
CA LYS A 359 -0.69 -24.42 9.48
C LYS A 359 0.80 -24.74 9.58
N LEU A 360 1.48 -24.07 10.49
CA LEU A 360 2.93 -24.10 10.60
C LEU A 360 3.39 -24.60 11.96
N LYS A 361 4.57 -25.20 11.99
CA LYS A 361 5.31 -25.58 13.20
C LYS A 361 6.37 -24.51 13.47
N PRO A 362 6.12 -23.57 14.39
CA PRO A 362 7.10 -22.54 14.71
C PRO A 362 8.29 -23.14 15.44
N THR A 363 9.48 -22.64 15.14
CA THR A 363 10.70 -22.87 15.90
C THR A 363 10.97 -21.64 16.74
N PHE A 364 11.14 -21.81 18.05
CA PHE A 364 11.33 -20.68 18.94
C PHE A 364 12.29 -21.01 20.06
N GLU A 365 13.03 -20.01 20.51
CA GLU A 365 13.84 -20.07 21.72
C GLU A 365 13.21 -19.19 22.80
N VAL A 366 13.16 -19.71 24.02
CA VAL A 366 12.75 -18.97 25.21
C VAL A 366 13.88 -19.00 26.26
N ASN A 367 13.78 -18.19 27.30
CA ASN A 367 14.69 -18.31 28.44
C ASN A 367 14.38 -19.57 29.28
N ASP A 368 15.41 -20.12 29.92
CA ASP A 368 15.36 -21.40 30.63
C ASP A 368 14.22 -21.45 31.67
N GLY A 369 13.49 -22.57 31.69
CA GLY A 369 12.37 -22.77 32.62
C GLY A 369 11.06 -22.07 32.25
N THR A 370 11.00 -21.42 31.07
CA THR A 370 9.75 -20.89 30.52
C THR A 370 8.93 -22.00 29.85
N VAL A 371 7.66 -22.09 30.24
CA VAL A 371 6.66 -22.96 29.60
C VAL A 371 5.82 -22.11 28.65
N VAL A 372 5.68 -22.55 27.40
CA VAL A 372 4.94 -21.85 26.35
C VAL A 372 3.61 -22.55 26.13
N THR A 373 2.51 -21.81 26.14
CA THR A 373 1.17 -22.38 25.96
C THR A 373 0.31 -21.57 24.99
N ILE A 374 -0.67 -22.22 24.36
CA ILE A 374 -1.78 -21.57 23.65
C ILE A 374 -3.06 -22.09 24.29
N LYS A 375 -3.92 -21.19 24.80
CA LYS A 375 -5.16 -21.57 25.51
C LYS A 375 -4.92 -22.62 26.62
N GLY A 376 -3.76 -22.56 27.27
CA GLY A 376 -3.35 -23.50 28.32
C GLY A 376 -2.72 -24.80 27.84
N GLU A 377 -2.68 -25.08 26.53
CA GLU A 377 -2.02 -26.26 25.97
C GLU A 377 -0.55 -25.96 25.67
N GLU A 378 0.36 -26.80 26.18
CA GLU A 378 1.81 -26.63 26.01
C GLU A 378 2.25 -26.76 24.55
N GLN A 379 3.13 -25.85 24.13
CA GLN A 379 3.68 -25.79 22.78
C GLN A 379 5.15 -26.22 22.79
N THR A 380 5.50 -27.12 21.87
CA THR A 380 6.87 -27.60 21.68
C THR A 380 7.44 -27.03 20.39
N SER A 381 8.55 -26.29 20.50
CA SER A 381 9.30 -25.72 19.38
C SER A 381 9.60 -26.77 18.30
N GLY A 382 9.27 -26.46 17.05
CA GLY A 382 9.46 -27.30 15.86
C GLY A 382 8.52 -28.51 15.76
N VAL A 383 7.61 -28.70 16.72
CA VAL A 383 6.74 -29.89 16.80
C VAL A 383 5.27 -29.52 16.76
N SER A 384 4.81 -28.62 17.62
CA SER A 384 3.40 -28.21 17.69
C SER A 384 2.99 -27.47 16.42
N GLU A 385 1.94 -27.94 15.75
CA GLU A 385 1.37 -27.26 14.58
C GLU A 385 0.30 -26.26 15.02
N VAL A 386 0.38 -25.04 14.50
CA VAL A 386 -0.48 -23.92 14.85
C VAL A 386 -0.98 -23.27 13.57
N ASP A 387 -2.27 -22.92 13.55
CA ASP A 387 -2.90 -22.22 12.44
C ASP A 387 -2.74 -20.70 12.62
N PHE A 388 -1.94 -20.08 11.76
CA PHE A 388 -1.65 -18.64 11.76
C PHE A 388 -2.49 -17.86 10.74
N SER A 389 -3.59 -18.42 10.22
CA SER A 389 -4.54 -17.68 9.37
C SER A 389 -5.14 -16.46 10.09
N LYS A 390 -5.02 -16.43 11.42
CA LYS A 390 -5.31 -15.29 12.30
C LYS A 390 -4.22 -15.17 13.34
N SER A 391 -4.10 -13.99 13.95
CA SER A 391 -3.18 -13.78 15.07
C SER A 391 -3.43 -14.76 16.21
N VAL A 392 -2.35 -15.30 16.79
CA VAL A 392 -2.38 -16.29 17.87
C VAL A 392 -1.73 -15.71 19.11
N VAL A 393 -2.38 -15.85 20.26
CA VAL A 393 -1.81 -15.43 21.56
C VAL A 393 -1.13 -16.63 22.22
N TYR A 394 0.17 -16.49 22.44
CA TYR A 394 0.99 -17.40 23.23
C TYR A 394 1.13 -16.86 24.64
N THR A 395 0.88 -17.70 25.64
CA THR A 395 1.11 -17.38 27.05
C THR A 395 2.37 -18.08 27.52
N LEU A 396 3.39 -17.30 27.88
CA LEU A 396 4.65 -17.77 28.42
C LEU A 396 4.60 -17.69 29.95
N ASN A 397 4.97 -18.76 30.64
CA ASN A 397 4.92 -18.87 32.10
C ASN A 397 6.30 -19.23 32.65
N LYS A 398 6.76 -18.47 33.66
CA LYS A 398 7.99 -18.75 34.39
C LYS A 398 7.81 -18.44 35.87
N GLY A 399 7.63 -19.49 36.68
CA GLY A 399 7.32 -19.34 38.10
C GLY A 399 5.98 -18.61 38.29
N SER A 400 6.02 -17.43 38.91
CA SER A 400 4.85 -16.55 39.10
C SER A 400 4.68 -15.51 37.99
N GLU A 401 5.62 -15.40 37.06
CA GLU A 401 5.58 -14.43 35.98
C GLU A 401 4.91 -15.05 34.76
N THR A 402 3.93 -14.32 34.20
CA THR A 402 3.21 -14.70 32.99
C THR A 402 3.27 -13.56 32.00
N ARG A 403 3.38 -13.89 30.71
CA ARG A 403 3.43 -12.93 29.61
C ARG A 403 2.65 -13.44 28.41
N ASP A 404 1.75 -12.61 27.89
CA ASP A 404 1.04 -12.90 26.65
C ASP A 404 1.75 -12.22 25.49
N VAL A 405 1.99 -12.98 24.43
CA VAL A 405 2.66 -12.53 23.20
C VAL A 405 1.74 -12.83 22.02
N THR A 406 1.42 -11.79 21.24
CA THR A 406 0.62 -11.93 20.02
C THR A 406 1.52 -12.20 18.83
N VAL A 407 1.31 -13.33 18.16
CA VAL A 407 2.02 -13.74 16.95
C VAL A 407 1.11 -13.52 15.74
N SER A 408 1.57 -12.75 14.76
CA SER A 408 0.88 -12.49 13.48
C SER A 408 1.76 -12.89 12.31
N VAL A 409 1.28 -13.78 11.45
CA VAL A 409 1.97 -14.19 10.22
C VAL A 409 1.05 -13.89 9.07
N THR A 410 1.56 -13.17 8.06
CA THR A 410 0.79 -12.84 6.86
C THR A 410 1.51 -13.31 5.62
N ASN A 411 0.82 -13.30 4.48
CA ASN A 411 1.46 -13.26 3.17
C ASN A 411 1.43 -11.82 2.62
N SER A 412 1.65 -11.63 1.32
CA SER A 412 1.63 -10.29 0.71
C SER A 412 0.23 -9.71 0.54
N GLY A 413 -0.83 -10.49 0.78
CA GLY A 413 -2.21 -10.10 0.50
C GLY A 413 -2.66 -10.39 -0.95
N LEU A 414 -1.78 -10.93 -1.80
CA LEU A 414 -2.09 -11.34 -3.16
C LEU A 414 -2.39 -12.85 -3.24
N PRO A 415 -3.18 -13.31 -4.24
CA PRO A 415 -3.27 -14.72 -4.57
C PRO A 415 -1.91 -15.34 -4.91
N ILE A 416 -1.77 -16.65 -4.69
CA ILE A 416 -0.53 -17.39 -4.89
C ILE A 416 -0.73 -18.43 -5.99
N VAL A 417 0.14 -18.41 -7.00
CA VAL A 417 0.18 -19.40 -8.09
C VAL A 417 1.41 -20.28 -7.93
N VAL A 418 1.18 -21.58 -7.73
CA VAL A 418 2.24 -22.59 -7.60
C VAL A 418 2.33 -23.41 -8.88
N LEU A 419 3.50 -23.40 -9.50
CA LEU A 419 3.80 -24.06 -10.76
C LEU A 419 4.85 -25.15 -10.56
N THR A 420 4.62 -26.32 -11.16
CA THR A 420 5.56 -27.44 -11.14
C THR A 420 5.76 -28.01 -12.54
N GLN A 421 7.02 -28.13 -12.97
CA GLN A 421 7.36 -28.66 -14.29
C GLN A 421 7.70 -30.15 -14.25
N SER A 422 7.26 -30.88 -15.28
CA SER A 422 7.37 -32.33 -15.40
C SER A 422 8.65 -32.84 -16.09
N GLY A 423 9.51 -31.93 -16.53
CA GLY A 423 10.77 -32.23 -17.23
C GLY A 423 10.77 -31.81 -18.70
N GLY A 424 11.90 -32.02 -19.39
CA GLY A 424 12.11 -31.56 -20.78
C GLY A 424 12.39 -30.07 -20.90
N CYS A 425 12.78 -29.41 -19.81
CA CYS A 425 13.15 -28.00 -19.79
C CYS A 425 14.59 -27.79 -20.28
N THR A 426 14.76 -26.95 -21.30
CA THR A 426 16.04 -26.71 -21.99
C THR A 426 16.60 -25.32 -21.75
N GLU A 427 15.76 -24.33 -21.47
CA GLU A 427 16.18 -22.95 -21.28
C GLU A 427 16.69 -22.75 -19.87
N ASN A 428 17.93 -22.30 -19.72
CA ASN A 428 18.49 -22.06 -18.41
C ASN A 428 18.00 -20.71 -17.86
N TRP A 429 17.39 -20.75 -16.68
CA TRP A 429 17.07 -19.56 -15.90
C TRP A 429 18.05 -19.47 -14.73
N THR A 430 19.18 -18.81 -14.97
CA THR A 430 20.31 -18.78 -14.03
C THR A 430 19.92 -18.18 -12.68
N GLU A 431 19.15 -17.10 -12.70
CA GLU A 431 18.73 -16.36 -11.51
C GLU A 431 17.88 -17.22 -10.57
N ALA A 432 17.00 -18.05 -11.13
CA ALA A 432 16.19 -18.99 -10.36
C ALA A 432 16.90 -20.33 -10.10
N GLY A 433 18.05 -20.61 -10.74
CA GLY A 433 18.77 -21.87 -10.57
C GLY A 433 17.99 -23.10 -11.05
N ILE A 434 17.14 -22.93 -12.07
CA ILE A 434 16.32 -23.99 -12.69
C ILE A 434 16.35 -23.87 -14.21
N ASN A 435 15.90 -24.91 -14.91
CA ASN A 435 15.63 -24.84 -16.33
C ASN A 435 14.12 -24.74 -16.55
N VAL A 436 13.73 -23.95 -17.55
CA VAL A 436 12.35 -23.77 -17.98
C VAL A 436 12.16 -24.21 -19.44
N ARG A 437 10.92 -24.32 -19.88
CA ARG A 437 10.58 -24.77 -21.23
C ARG A 437 10.59 -23.58 -22.20
N ALA A 438 11.25 -23.75 -23.35
CA ALA A 438 11.37 -22.71 -24.38
C ALA A 438 10.02 -22.24 -24.95
N LYS A 439 9.95 -21.01 -25.46
CA LYS A 439 8.73 -20.38 -26.02
C LYS A 439 8.07 -21.24 -27.10
N ASP A 440 8.87 -21.87 -27.95
CA ASP A 440 8.46 -22.64 -29.13
C ASP A 440 8.30 -24.14 -28.85
N ALA A 441 8.58 -24.60 -27.64
CA ALA A 441 8.39 -25.99 -27.27
C ALA A 441 6.91 -26.39 -27.29
N ASP A 442 6.66 -27.67 -27.59
CA ASP A 442 5.32 -28.27 -27.55
C ASP A 442 4.66 -28.14 -26.18
N TRP A 443 3.33 -27.98 -26.19
CA TRP A 443 2.54 -27.98 -24.97
C TRP A 443 2.44 -29.39 -24.40
N VAL A 444 3.06 -29.60 -23.24
CA VAL A 444 2.83 -30.80 -22.42
C VAL A 444 1.52 -30.68 -21.65
N GLU A 445 1.03 -31.79 -21.09
CA GLU A 445 -0.11 -31.83 -20.17
C GLU A 445 0.28 -32.40 -18.80
N THR A 446 1.58 -32.49 -18.53
CA THR A 446 2.14 -33.13 -17.34
C THR A 446 2.69 -32.14 -16.32
N ASP A 447 2.83 -30.87 -16.69
CA ASP A 447 3.12 -29.79 -15.73
C ASP A 447 1.87 -29.57 -14.85
N LYS A 448 2.03 -28.87 -13.73
CA LYS A 448 0.94 -28.63 -12.77
C LYS A 448 0.86 -27.17 -12.37
N ILE A 449 -0.37 -26.71 -12.13
CA ILE A 449 -0.68 -25.42 -11.52
C ILE A 449 -1.65 -25.60 -10.35
N SER A 450 -1.36 -24.93 -9.24
CA SER A 450 -2.29 -24.73 -8.13
C SER A 450 -2.47 -23.23 -7.88
N ILE A 451 -3.67 -22.81 -7.53
CA ILE A 451 -4.02 -21.39 -7.34
C ILE A 451 -4.70 -21.23 -5.99
N TYR A 452 -4.19 -20.32 -5.17
CA TYR A 452 -4.69 -20.03 -3.83
C TYR A 452 -5.08 -18.56 -3.72
N ASN A 453 -6.19 -18.30 -3.05
CA ASN A 453 -6.56 -16.96 -2.62
C ASN A 453 -5.58 -16.44 -1.56
N ALA A 454 -5.61 -15.12 -1.33
CA ALA A 454 -4.76 -14.47 -0.34
C ALA A 454 -4.98 -14.98 1.10
N ASP A 455 -6.15 -15.56 1.41
CA ASP A 455 -6.43 -16.16 2.72
C ASP A 455 -5.94 -17.62 2.86
N GLY A 456 -5.29 -18.16 1.82
CA GLY A 456 -4.79 -19.53 1.77
C GLY A 456 -5.83 -20.57 1.34
N THR A 457 -7.07 -20.17 1.08
CA THR A 457 -8.07 -21.07 0.47
C THR A 457 -7.71 -21.34 -1.00
N ILE A 458 -8.14 -22.48 -1.52
CA ILE A 458 -7.97 -22.81 -2.93
C ILE A 458 -8.94 -21.95 -3.74
N ASP A 459 -8.46 -21.33 -4.82
CA ASP A 459 -9.31 -20.61 -5.78
C ASP A 459 -10.14 -21.62 -6.58
N ASN A 460 -11.45 -21.69 -6.39
CA ASN A 460 -12.30 -22.79 -6.87
C ASN A 460 -11.85 -24.17 -6.36
N ASP A 461 -12.75 -24.99 -5.80
CA ASP A 461 -12.41 -26.26 -5.12
C ASP A 461 -11.58 -27.28 -5.97
N GLU A 462 -11.40 -27.03 -7.27
CA GLU A 462 -10.65 -27.86 -8.22
C GLU A 462 -9.29 -27.28 -8.66
N ASN A 463 -8.91 -26.02 -8.39
CA ASN A 463 -7.65 -25.45 -8.90
C ASN A 463 -6.41 -25.84 -8.07
N VAL A 464 -6.29 -27.12 -7.75
CA VAL A 464 -5.09 -27.73 -7.16
C VAL A 464 -4.55 -28.79 -8.10
N ASP A 465 -3.26 -28.73 -8.38
CA ASP A 465 -2.54 -29.71 -9.20
C ASP A 465 -3.16 -29.94 -10.59
N LEU A 466 -3.79 -28.90 -11.17
CA LEU A 466 -4.37 -28.98 -12.49
C LEU A 466 -3.29 -29.30 -13.52
N ALA A 467 -3.54 -30.34 -14.32
CA ALA A 467 -2.69 -30.71 -15.43
C ALA A 467 -2.62 -29.57 -16.46
N CYS A 468 -1.41 -29.15 -16.81
CA CYS A 468 -1.17 -28.07 -17.75
C CYS A 468 0.16 -28.25 -18.50
N GLY A 469 0.42 -27.32 -19.41
CA GLY A 469 1.74 -27.06 -19.96
C GLY A 469 2.18 -25.65 -19.63
N ILE A 470 3.46 -25.50 -19.29
CA ILE A 470 4.07 -24.22 -18.96
C ILE A 470 5.27 -24.00 -19.88
N ARG A 471 5.36 -22.82 -20.51
CA ARG A 471 6.51 -22.43 -21.33
C ARG A 471 6.77 -20.93 -21.25
N LEU A 472 7.97 -20.50 -21.63
CA LEU A 472 8.30 -19.08 -21.79
C LEU A 472 7.37 -18.40 -22.79
N ARG A 473 7.24 -17.07 -22.67
CA ARG A 473 6.53 -16.24 -23.65
C ARG A 473 7.25 -14.92 -23.90
N GLY A 474 6.80 -14.18 -24.91
CA GLY A 474 7.34 -12.87 -25.27
C GLY A 474 8.63 -12.97 -26.09
N ASN A 475 8.85 -12.03 -27.00
CA ASN A 475 10.02 -12.03 -27.89
C ASN A 475 11.26 -11.48 -27.19
N SER A 476 11.11 -10.30 -26.59
CA SER A 476 12.18 -9.61 -25.85
C SER A 476 12.19 -9.98 -24.37
N THR A 477 11.02 -10.00 -23.72
CA THR A 477 10.87 -10.17 -22.27
C THR A 477 11.37 -11.53 -21.75
N GLN A 478 11.33 -12.59 -22.56
CA GLN A 478 11.93 -13.89 -22.19
C GLN A 478 13.46 -13.84 -21.96
N LYS A 479 14.13 -12.79 -22.43
CA LYS A 479 15.59 -12.63 -22.28
C LYS A 479 15.95 -11.92 -20.97
N PHE A 480 14.99 -11.31 -20.28
CA PHE A 480 15.24 -10.57 -19.04
C PHE A 480 15.51 -11.49 -17.83
N PRO A 481 16.10 -10.97 -16.74
CA PRO A 481 16.41 -11.76 -15.55
C PRO A 481 15.19 -12.44 -14.92
N LYS A 482 14.02 -11.81 -14.99
CA LYS A 482 12.75 -12.38 -14.53
C LYS A 482 11.89 -12.80 -15.72
N LYS A 483 11.54 -14.09 -15.79
CA LYS A 483 10.98 -14.72 -16.99
C LYS A 483 9.44 -14.71 -16.98
N PRO A 484 8.76 -14.28 -18.05
CA PRO A 484 7.31 -14.42 -18.20
C PRO A 484 6.92 -15.81 -18.73
N PHE A 485 5.71 -16.26 -18.41
CA PHE A 485 5.21 -17.60 -18.78
C PHE A 485 3.86 -17.55 -19.48
N ALA A 486 3.62 -18.51 -20.37
CA ALA A 486 2.30 -18.85 -20.87
C ALA A 486 1.92 -20.24 -20.36
N ILE A 487 0.64 -20.39 -20.02
CA ILE A 487 0.06 -21.60 -19.42
C ILE A 487 -1.08 -22.10 -20.31
N LYS A 488 -1.08 -23.40 -20.61
CA LYS A 488 -2.19 -24.10 -21.26
C LYS A 488 -2.69 -25.18 -20.32
N LEU A 489 -3.85 -24.98 -19.69
CA LEU A 489 -4.53 -26.01 -18.93
C LEU A 489 -4.98 -27.14 -19.85
N LYS A 490 -4.96 -28.37 -19.34
CA LYS A 490 -5.50 -29.54 -20.03
C LYS A 490 -7.01 -29.39 -20.26
N GLU A 491 -7.74 -29.01 -19.22
CA GLU A 491 -9.16 -28.70 -19.26
C GLU A 491 -9.42 -27.23 -18.98
N LYS A 492 -10.53 -26.69 -19.52
CA LYS A 492 -10.94 -25.31 -19.23
C LYS A 492 -11.22 -25.19 -17.72
N ALA A 493 -10.78 -24.12 -17.06
CA ALA A 493 -11.11 -23.81 -15.67
C ALA A 493 -11.30 -22.29 -15.49
N GLU A 494 -12.12 -21.89 -14.52
CA GLU A 494 -12.19 -20.50 -14.04
C GLU A 494 -10.96 -20.25 -13.16
N VAL A 495 -10.42 -19.03 -13.22
CA VAL A 495 -9.18 -18.67 -12.50
C VAL A 495 -9.36 -17.29 -11.90
N LEU A 496 -9.38 -17.18 -10.57
CA LEU A 496 -9.48 -15.91 -9.83
C LEU A 496 -10.60 -15.02 -10.37
N ASP A 497 -11.82 -15.55 -10.39
CA ASP A 497 -13.05 -14.94 -10.92
C ASP A 497 -13.04 -14.62 -12.43
N MET A 498 -11.99 -14.96 -13.17
CA MET A 498 -11.97 -14.82 -14.63
C MET A 498 -12.66 -16.01 -15.32
N PRO A 499 -13.40 -15.77 -16.43
CA PRO A 499 -14.15 -16.81 -17.13
C PRO A 499 -13.33 -18.02 -17.58
N LYS A 500 -14.05 -19.13 -17.71
CA LYS A 500 -13.48 -20.46 -17.88
C LYS A 500 -12.69 -20.60 -19.19
N HIS A 501 -11.37 -20.80 -19.12
CA HIS A 501 -10.54 -20.98 -20.32
C HIS A 501 -9.31 -21.87 -20.08
N LYS A 502 -8.63 -22.28 -21.16
CA LYS A 502 -7.37 -23.07 -21.08
C LYS A 502 -6.11 -22.20 -21.07
N ARG A 503 -6.17 -20.98 -21.59
CA ARG A 503 -5.00 -20.15 -21.90
C ARG A 503 -4.85 -18.97 -20.95
N TRP A 504 -3.74 -18.96 -20.22
CA TRP A 504 -3.41 -17.93 -19.23
C TRP A 504 -1.98 -17.49 -19.39
N VAL A 505 -1.65 -16.30 -18.93
CA VAL A 505 -0.29 -15.75 -19.03
C VAL A 505 0.13 -15.10 -17.73
N LEU A 506 1.41 -15.23 -17.41
CA LEU A 506 2.05 -14.56 -16.29
C LEU A 506 3.01 -13.52 -16.85
N LEU A 507 2.61 -12.24 -16.78
CA LEU A 507 3.46 -11.12 -17.15
C LEU A 507 4.38 -10.82 -15.97
N ALA A 508 5.69 -10.87 -16.23
CA ALA A 508 6.71 -10.65 -15.20
C ALA A 508 6.78 -9.19 -14.73
N ASN A 509 6.31 -8.25 -15.58
CA ASN A 509 6.39 -6.81 -15.43
C ASN A 509 7.78 -6.36 -14.93
N TRP A 510 8.84 -7.06 -15.38
CA TRP A 510 10.17 -6.85 -14.81
C TRP A 510 10.67 -5.44 -15.07
N MET A 511 10.33 -4.83 -16.21
CA MET A 511 10.77 -3.48 -16.53
C MET A 511 10.01 -2.38 -15.79
N ASP A 512 8.90 -2.71 -15.16
CA ASP A 512 7.93 -1.79 -14.60
C ASP A 512 8.14 -1.66 -13.09
N ARG A 513 8.66 -0.51 -12.63
CA ARG A 513 8.85 -0.24 -11.19
C ARG A 513 7.54 -0.35 -10.41
N THR A 514 6.41 -0.01 -11.02
CA THR A 514 5.09 -0.08 -10.37
C THR A 514 4.52 -1.49 -10.39
N MET A 515 4.90 -2.32 -11.37
CA MET A 515 4.28 -3.60 -11.73
C MET A 515 2.81 -3.49 -12.19
N LEU A 516 2.27 -2.28 -12.38
CA LEU A 516 0.85 -2.03 -12.63
C LEU A 516 0.53 -1.54 -14.04
N ARG A 517 1.50 -1.19 -14.90
CA ARG A 517 1.23 -0.50 -16.17
C ARG A 517 0.28 -1.29 -17.08
N ASN A 518 0.51 -2.61 -17.23
CA ASN A 518 -0.40 -3.51 -17.93
C ASN A 518 -1.81 -3.49 -17.33
N ALA A 519 -1.92 -3.63 -16.00
CA ALA A 519 -3.22 -3.65 -15.31
C ALA A 519 -3.99 -2.33 -15.49
N VAL A 520 -3.30 -1.19 -15.40
CA VAL A 520 -3.89 0.14 -15.58
C VAL A 520 -4.29 0.37 -17.04
N ALA A 521 -3.50 -0.07 -18.01
CA ALA A 521 -3.87 0.05 -19.41
C ALA A 521 -5.09 -0.82 -19.78
N PHE A 522 -5.18 -2.04 -19.24
CA PHE A 522 -6.38 -2.87 -19.40
C PHE A 522 -7.60 -2.24 -18.75
N GLU A 523 -7.44 -1.64 -17.57
CA GLU A 523 -8.51 -0.85 -16.94
C GLU A 523 -8.95 0.33 -17.81
N VAL A 524 -8.01 1.07 -18.43
CA VAL A 524 -8.34 2.14 -19.39
C VAL A 524 -9.17 1.57 -20.54
N ALA A 525 -8.78 0.44 -21.11
CA ALA A 525 -9.51 -0.22 -22.17
C ALA A 525 -10.92 -0.66 -21.74
N HIS A 526 -11.07 -1.23 -20.54
CA HIS A 526 -12.39 -1.58 -19.98
C HIS A 526 -13.27 -0.35 -19.77
N ARG A 527 -12.71 0.81 -19.39
CA ARG A 527 -13.47 2.07 -19.26
C ARG A 527 -13.91 2.64 -20.61
N VAL A 528 -13.06 2.54 -21.63
CA VAL A 528 -13.39 2.93 -23.00
C VAL A 528 -14.53 2.07 -23.53
N ASP A 529 -14.39 0.75 -23.43
CA ASP A 529 -15.39 -0.21 -23.89
C ASP A 529 -16.73 -0.07 -23.13
N SER A 530 -16.69 0.10 -21.80
CA SER A 530 -17.89 0.31 -20.99
C SER A 530 -18.68 1.58 -21.34
N ALA A 531 -18.04 2.58 -21.97
CA ALA A 531 -18.70 3.80 -22.39
C ALA A 531 -19.54 3.58 -23.67
N TYR A 532 -19.17 2.60 -24.51
CA TYR A 532 -19.85 2.21 -25.74
C TYR A 532 -19.99 0.69 -25.85
N SER A 533 -20.85 0.11 -25.00
CA SER A 533 -21.18 -1.33 -25.04
C SER A 533 -21.58 -1.76 -26.45
N ASP A 534 -20.92 -2.81 -26.96
CA ASP A 534 -21.16 -3.42 -28.28
C ASP A 534 -20.81 -2.54 -29.51
N ASP A 535 -20.14 -1.41 -29.32
CA ASP A 535 -19.74 -0.48 -30.40
C ASP A 535 -18.35 0.13 -30.10
N GLY A 536 -17.32 -0.71 -30.03
CA GLY A 536 -15.96 -0.30 -29.64
C GLY A 536 -14.93 -1.41 -29.84
N ILE A 537 -13.89 -1.45 -29.00
CA ILE A 537 -12.80 -2.44 -29.07
C ILE A 537 -13.22 -3.86 -28.63
N GLY A 538 -14.42 -4.03 -28.07
CA GLY A 538 -15.13 -5.29 -27.91
C GLY A 538 -14.70 -6.13 -26.70
N TRP A 539 -13.40 -6.40 -26.56
CA TRP A 539 -12.87 -7.14 -25.41
C TRP A 539 -11.47 -6.66 -25.04
N SER A 540 -11.10 -6.80 -23.77
CA SER A 540 -9.73 -6.57 -23.29
C SER A 540 -9.40 -7.50 -22.13
N PRO A 541 -8.14 -7.93 -21.98
CA PRO A 541 -7.76 -8.92 -20.97
C PRO A 541 -8.15 -8.52 -19.55
N ARG A 542 -8.73 -9.46 -18.80
CA ARG A 542 -8.82 -9.37 -17.33
C ARG A 542 -7.58 -10.00 -16.70
N GLY A 543 -7.25 -9.55 -15.50
CA GLY A 543 -6.13 -10.12 -14.76
C GLY A 543 -5.98 -9.56 -13.35
N THR A 544 -5.10 -10.19 -12.59
CA THR A 544 -4.82 -9.84 -11.19
C THR A 544 -3.35 -10.06 -10.85
N SER A 545 -2.84 -9.31 -9.87
CA SER A 545 -1.48 -9.48 -9.38
C SER A 545 -1.40 -10.71 -8.47
N VAL A 546 -0.36 -11.53 -8.64
CA VAL A 546 -0.17 -12.78 -7.91
C VAL A 546 1.28 -12.97 -7.47
N GLU A 547 1.50 -13.69 -6.38
CA GLU A 547 2.82 -14.23 -6.06
C GLU A 547 3.02 -15.56 -6.78
N VAL A 548 4.15 -15.74 -7.47
CA VAL A 548 4.42 -16.98 -8.20
C VAL A 548 5.49 -17.81 -7.48
N VAL A 549 5.19 -19.08 -7.28
CA VAL A 549 6.15 -20.12 -6.89
C VAL A 549 6.40 -21.03 -8.08
N MET A 550 7.62 -21.05 -8.60
CA MET A 550 8.04 -21.93 -9.70
C MET A 550 9.01 -22.99 -9.17
N ASP A 551 8.67 -24.27 -9.30
CA ASP A 551 9.49 -25.40 -8.88
C ASP A 551 10.09 -25.20 -7.47
N GLY A 552 9.24 -24.81 -6.52
CA GLY A 552 9.62 -24.62 -5.11
C GLY A 552 10.41 -23.34 -4.80
N ARG A 553 10.40 -22.33 -5.69
CA ARG A 553 11.02 -21.02 -5.47
C ARG A 553 10.00 -19.91 -5.64
N HIS A 554 9.91 -19.01 -4.69
CA HIS A 554 9.18 -17.76 -4.88
C HIS A 554 9.95 -16.87 -5.85
N VAL A 555 9.34 -16.60 -7.01
CA VAL A 555 9.95 -15.82 -8.10
C VAL A 555 9.36 -14.40 -8.19
N GLY A 556 8.63 -13.97 -7.16
CA GLY A 556 8.08 -12.62 -7.02
C GLY A 556 6.67 -12.45 -7.59
N ASN A 557 6.29 -11.18 -7.75
CA ASN A 557 5.00 -10.70 -8.20
C ASN A 557 4.83 -10.86 -9.72
N TYR A 558 3.69 -11.32 -10.20
CA TYR A 558 3.35 -11.35 -11.63
C TYR A 558 1.94 -10.82 -11.84
N TYR A 559 1.64 -10.34 -13.04
CA TYR A 559 0.26 -10.13 -13.45
C TYR A 559 -0.25 -11.38 -14.18
N LEU A 560 -1.14 -12.13 -13.54
CA LEU A 560 -1.84 -13.26 -14.16
C LEU A 560 -3.04 -12.73 -14.93
N CYS A 561 -3.03 -12.90 -16.25
CA CYS A 561 -4.12 -12.43 -17.08
C CYS A 561 -4.51 -13.41 -18.19
N GLU A 562 -5.63 -13.10 -18.81
CA GLU A 562 -6.15 -13.80 -19.97
C GLU A 562 -5.22 -13.66 -21.17
N GLN A 563 -5.00 -14.75 -21.90
CA GLN A 563 -4.36 -14.69 -23.22
C GLN A 563 -5.39 -14.32 -24.29
N ILE A 564 -5.03 -13.44 -25.23
CA ILE A 564 -5.88 -13.14 -26.40
C ILE A 564 -6.15 -14.43 -27.19
N LYS A 565 -7.41 -14.83 -27.25
CA LYS A 565 -7.92 -15.98 -28.00
C LYS A 565 -9.38 -15.76 -28.41
N ILE A 566 -9.73 -16.33 -29.55
CA ILE A 566 -11.12 -16.48 -30.01
C ILE A 566 -11.82 -17.43 -29.03
N ASP A 567 -12.83 -16.93 -28.35
CA ASP A 567 -13.71 -17.65 -27.42
C ASP A 567 -14.86 -16.70 -27.02
N GLY A 568 -16.06 -17.24 -26.76
CA GLY A 568 -17.23 -16.41 -26.47
C GLY A 568 -17.14 -15.57 -25.17
N ASP A 569 -16.28 -15.95 -24.23
CA ASP A 569 -16.00 -15.13 -23.04
C ASP A 569 -14.77 -14.23 -23.20
N ARG A 570 -14.14 -14.22 -24.40
CA ARG A 570 -12.96 -13.40 -24.75
C ARG A 570 -13.20 -12.64 -26.05
N VAL A 571 -12.40 -12.91 -27.09
CA VAL A 571 -12.64 -12.33 -28.42
C VAL A 571 -13.78 -13.11 -29.07
N ASP A 572 -15.01 -12.63 -28.84
CA ASP A 572 -16.24 -13.26 -29.32
C ASP A 572 -16.47 -12.98 -30.80
N ILE A 573 -15.81 -13.76 -31.64
CA ILE A 573 -16.00 -13.82 -33.09
C ILE A 573 -16.20 -15.28 -33.51
N LYS A 574 -16.61 -15.52 -34.75
CA LYS A 574 -16.65 -16.88 -35.30
C LYS A 574 -15.34 -17.63 -35.09
N ASP A 575 -15.44 -18.95 -34.97
CA ASP A 575 -14.28 -19.81 -34.78
C ASP A 575 -13.30 -19.71 -35.97
N CYS A 576 -12.02 -20.01 -35.71
CA CYS A 576 -11.02 -20.03 -36.75
C CYS A 576 -11.27 -21.18 -37.73
N ILE A 577 -10.67 -21.10 -38.92
CA ILE A 577 -10.94 -22.05 -40.02
C ILE A 577 -10.63 -23.52 -39.64
N GLU A 578 -9.63 -23.76 -38.81
CA GLU A 578 -9.29 -25.10 -38.31
C GLU A 578 -10.44 -25.70 -37.53
N ASP A 579 -10.98 -24.94 -36.57
CA ASP A 579 -12.07 -25.37 -35.69
C ASP A 579 -13.36 -25.55 -36.51
N ILE A 580 -13.68 -24.63 -37.43
CA ILE A 580 -14.85 -24.75 -38.34
C ILE A 580 -14.79 -26.03 -39.20
N ILE A 581 -13.60 -26.39 -39.71
CA ILE A 581 -13.41 -27.64 -40.46
C ILE A 581 -13.55 -28.85 -39.53
N GLY A 582 -12.95 -28.77 -38.34
CA GLY A 582 -13.03 -29.79 -37.30
C GLY A 582 -14.48 -30.09 -36.88
N ASP A 583 -15.32 -29.06 -36.83
CA ASP A 583 -16.74 -29.12 -36.46
C ASP A 583 -17.66 -29.56 -37.60
N GLY A 584 -17.09 -29.91 -38.75
CA GLY A 584 -17.80 -30.63 -39.82
C GLY A 584 -18.23 -29.78 -41.00
N ASN A 585 -17.71 -28.56 -41.15
CA ASN A 585 -17.80 -27.81 -42.41
C ASN A 585 -16.51 -27.99 -43.24
N PRO A 586 -16.44 -28.97 -44.16
CA PRO A 586 -15.21 -29.28 -44.89
C PRO A 586 -14.83 -28.24 -45.96
N ASN A 587 -15.71 -27.28 -46.27
CA ASN A 587 -15.47 -26.24 -47.28
C ASN A 587 -15.97 -24.89 -46.75
N PRO A 588 -15.36 -24.34 -45.70
CA PRO A 588 -15.76 -23.05 -45.18
C PRO A 588 -15.54 -21.95 -46.22
N THR A 589 -16.36 -20.92 -46.14
CA THR A 589 -16.18 -19.65 -46.85
C THR A 589 -15.56 -18.61 -45.93
N MET A 590 -15.13 -17.46 -46.49
CA MET A 590 -14.60 -16.37 -45.67
C MET A 590 -15.59 -15.96 -44.56
N ALA A 591 -16.89 -15.95 -44.90
CA ALA A 591 -17.99 -15.56 -44.02
C ALA A 591 -18.22 -16.53 -42.86
N ASP A 592 -17.75 -17.77 -42.95
CA ASP A 592 -17.96 -18.81 -41.93
C ASP A 592 -16.92 -18.76 -40.79
N CYS A 593 -15.83 -18.01 -40.97
CA CYS A 593 -14.69 -18.02 -40.03
C CYS A 593 -14.49 -16.64 -39.38
N GLY A 594 -13.86 -16.62 -38.19
CA GLY A 594 -13.27 -15.42 -37.61
C GLY A 594 -11.77 -15.36 -37.88
N TYR A 595 -11.23 -14.13 -37.89
CA TYR A 595 -9.82 -13.87 -38.14
C TYR A 595 -9.28 -12.95 -37.05
N LEU A 596 -8.38 -13.46 -36.22
CA LEU A 596 -7.59 -12.65 -35.32
C LEU A 596 -6.26 -12.28 -36.01
N LEU A 597 -6.01 -10.99 -36.10
CA LEU A 597 -4.87 -10.41 -36.80
C LEU A 597 -3.98 -9.66 -35.81
N GLU A 598 -2.68 -9.65 -36.09
CA GLU A 598 -1.69 -8.88 -35.36
C GLU A 598 -0.80 -8.14 -36.36
N PHE A 599 -0.66 -6.84 -36.16
CA PHE A 599 0.32 -6.03 -36.83
C PHE A 599 1.54 -5.92 -35.92
N ASP A 600 2.60 -6.64 -36.31
CA ASP A 600 3.83 -6.78 -35.53
C ASP A 600 5.04 -6.99 -36.45
N ASP A 601 6.10 -6.20 -36.24
CA ASP A 601 7.31 -6.17 -37.05
C ASP A 601 8.30 -7.33 -36.79
N ASN A 602 8.08 -8.12 -35.74
CA ASN A 602 8.80 -9.37 -35.51
C ASN A 602 8.47 -10.40 -36.60
N TYR A 603 7.30 -10.24 -37.25
CA TYR A 603 6.93 -10.91 -38.51
C TYR A 603 7.14 -12.44 -38.45
N ASP A 604 6.79 -13.10 -37.34
CA ASP A 604 7.16 -14.49 -37.03
C ASP A 604 6.03 -15.53 -37.15
N GLU A 605 4.81 -15.13 -37.51
CA GLU A 605 3.72 -16.09 -37.78
C GLU A 605 3.89 -16.84 -39.11
N VAL A 606 3.18 -17.94 -39.30
CA VAL A 606 3.20 -18.68 -40.58
C VAL A 606 2.52 -17.87 -41.68
N ASP A 607 1.30 -17.40 -41.39
CA ASP A 607 0.48 -16.63 -42.30
C ASP A 607 0.68 -15.13 -42.08
N LYS A 608 1.34 -14.49 -43.03
CA LYS A 608 1.73 -13.08 -42.92
C LYS A 608 1.95 -12.43 -44.28
N PHE A 609 1.73 -11.13 -44.35
CA PHE A 609 1.97 -10.32 -45.53
C PHE A 609 2.32 -8.87 -45.14
N HIS A 610 2.84 -8.12 -46.09
CA HIS A 610 2.96 -6.67 -45.98
C HIS A 610 1.92 -6.01 -46.90
N THR A 611 1.28 -4.94 -46.42
CA THR A 611 0.40 -4.11 -47.26
C THR A 611 1.21 -3.30 -48.29
N GLY A 612 0.53 -2.55 -49.16
CA GLY A 612 1.19 -1.70 -50.16
C GLY A 612 2.08 -0.60 -49.53
N ARG A 613 1.75 -0.16 -48.31
CA ARG A 613 2.55 0.78 -47.50
C ARG A 613 3.61 0.12 -46.62
N GLY A 614 3.75 -1.20 -46.68
CA GLY A 614 4.70 -1.95 -45.87
C GLY A 614 4.25 -2.21 -44.43
N LEU A 615 2.94 -2.18 -44.14
CA LEU A 615 2.45 -2.59 -42.81
C LEU A 615 2.52 -4.11 -42.67
N PRO A 616 3.21 -4.64 -41.65
CA PRO A 616 3.26 -6.07 -41.40
C PRO A 616 1.93 -6.52 -40.81
N CYS A 617 1.26 -7.48 -41.43
CA CYS A 617 0.01 -8.06 -40.95
C CYS A 617 0.14 -9.57 -40.89
N MET A 618 -0.21 -10.15 -39.75
CA MET A 618 -0.09 -11.57 -39.46
C MET A 618 -1.43 -12.14 -38.98
N PHE A 619 -1.73 -13.37 -39.37
CA PHE A 619 -2.84 -14.12 -38.84
C PHE A 619 -2.37 -14.91 -37.63
N LYS A 620 -3.16 -14.95 -36.57
CA LYS A 620 -2.86 -15.78 -35.39
C LYS A 620 -3.18 -17.27 -35.60
N ASP A 621 -3.83 -17.60 -36.70
CA ASP A 621 -4.17 -18.95 -37.17
C ASP A 621 -3.58 -19.20 -38.56
N GLU A 622 -3.29 -20.46 -38.90
CA GLU A 622 -2.67 -20.84 -40.18
C GLU A 622 -3.71 -21.00 -41.32
N VAL A 623 -4.37 -19.90 -41.70
CA VAL A 623 -5.47 -19.90 -42.67
C VAL A 623 -5.08 -20.51 -44.02
N SER A 624 -3.90 -20.22 -44.53
CA SER A 624 -3.39 -20.64 -45.85
C SER A 624 -3.11 -22.14 -45.92
N THR A 625 -2.86 -22.78 -44.78
CA THR A 625 -2.77 -24.25 -44.65
C THR A 625 -4.08 -24.92 -45.03
N TYR A 626 -5.23 -24.28 -44.74
CA TYR A 626 -6.57 -24.80 -45.02
C TYR A 626 -7.18 -24.23 -46.31
N SER A 627 -7.00 -22.94 -46.58
CA SER A 627 -7.51 -22.27 -47.79
C SER A 627 -6.70 -21.03 -48.15
N SER A 628 -5.86 -21.15 -49.18
CA SER A 628 -5.15 -20.01 -49.78
C SER A 628 -6.10 -18.97 -50.36
N ASP A 629 -7.31 -19.37 -50.77
CA ASP A 629 -8.31 -18.45 -51.32
C ASP A 629 -8.85 -17.51 -50.23
N ILE A 630 -9.22 -18.05 -49.07
CA ILE A 630 -9.69 -17.25 -47.92
C ILE A 630 -8.58 -16.31 -47.43
N PHE A 631 -7.34 -16.81 -47.28
CA PHE A 631 -6.19 -15.97 -46.93
C PHE A 631 -6.08 -14.76 -47.89
N ASN A 632 -6.15 -15.00 -49.20
CA ASN A 632 -6.07 -13.92 -50.20
C ASN A 632 -7.28 -12.98 -50.17
N GLN A 633 -8.48 -13.45 -49.85
CA GLN A 633 -9.67 -12.60 -49.69
C GLN A 633 -9.53 -11.66 -48.50
N VAL A 634 -9.10 -12.16 -47.34
CA VAL A 634 -8.85 -11.33 -46.14
C VAL A 634 -7.75 -10.31 -46.41
N LYS A 635 -6.63 -10.78 -46.99
CA LYS A 635 -5.53 -9.90 -47.42
C LYS A 635 -6.02 -8.78 -48.33
N ALA A 636 -6.78 -9.12 -49.38
CA ALA A 636 -7.29 -8.13 -50.34
C ALA A 636 -8.23 -7.11 -49.69
N ARG A 637 -9.03 -7.52 -48.69
CA ARG A 637 -9.90 -6.61 -47.92
C ARG A 637 -9.06 -5.58 -47.14
N ILE A 638 -8.00 -6.02 -46.47
CA ILE A 638 -7.09 -5.13 -45.71
C ILE A 638 -6.35 -4.17 -46.64
N GLU A 639 -5.81 -4.68 -47.76
CA GLU A 639 -5.15 -3.85 -48.77
C GLU A 639 -6.13 -2.83 -49.41
N ALA A 640 -7.40 -3.20 -49.58
CA ALA A 640 -8.44 -2.30 -50.09
C ALA A 640 -8.79 -1.18 -49.10
N VAL A 641 -8.84 -1.46 -47.78
CA VAL A 641 -8.99 -0.42 -46.75
C VAL A 641 -7.86 0.60 -46.88
N GLU A 642 -6.61 0.13 -46.88
CA GLU A 642 -5.44 0.99 -46.99
C GLU A 642 -5.46 1.84 -48.27
N ALA A 643 -5.66 1.21 -49.43
CA ALA A 643 -5.68 1.91 -50.71
C ALA A 643 -6.80 2.96 -50.78
N ASN A 644 -7.97 2.69 -50.19
CA ASN A 644 -9.05 3.67 -50.16
C ASN A 644 -8.73 4.86 -49.26
N LEU A 645 -8.09 4.64 -48.10
CA LEU A 645 -7.64 5.71 -47.21
C LEU A 645 -6.58 6.59 -47.88
N GLU A 646 -5.60 6.00 -48.58
CA GLU A 646 -4.58 6.75 -49.33
C GLU A 646 -5.19 7.62 -50.44
N ASN A 647 -6.19 7.09 -51.13
CA ASN A 647 -6.87 7.80 -52.23
C ASN A 647 -7.93 8.81 -51.74
N GLY A 648 -8.14 8.95 -50.42
CA GLY A 648 -9.17 9.82 -49.85
C GLY A 648 -10.61 9.32 -50.05
N ASN A 649 -10.80 8.04 -50.36
CA ASN A 649 -12.09 7.39 -50.55
C ASN A 649 -12.65 6.89 -49.19
N TYR A 650 -12.71 7.77 -48.19
CA TYR A 650 -13.01 7.42 -46.79
C TYR A 650 -14.31 6.64 -46.62
N SER A 651 -15.41 7.08 -47.24
CA SER A 651 -16.69 6.36 -47.15
C SER A 651 -16.63 4.92 -47.69
N THR A 652 -15.75 4.63 -48.65
CA THR A 652 -15.55 3.25 -49.14
C THR A 652 -14.71 2.46 -48.15
N ALA A 653 -13.62 3.05 -47.63
CA ALA A 653 -12.82 2.42 -46.59
C ALA A 653 -13.66 2.06 -45.35
N TYR A 654 -14.54 2.95 -44.91
CA TYR A 654 -15.36 2.77 -43.71
C TYR A 654 -16.48 1.72 -43.87
N ASN A 655 -16.73 1.22 -45.09
CA ASN A 655 -17.60 0.06 -45.27
C ASN A 655 -16.92 -1.22 -44.78
N ASP A 656 -15.59 -1.30 -44.91
CA ASP A 656 -14.79 -2.47 -44.53
C ASP A 656 -13.98 -2.24 -43.24
N LEU A 657 -13.82 -1.00 -42.77
CA LEU A 657 -13.14 -0.63 -41.52
C LEU A 657 -14.15 -0.10 -40.50
N ASP A 658 -14.15 -0.68 -39.29
CA ASP A 658 -14.91 -0.12 -38.18
C ASP A 658 -14.13 1.05 -37.54
N ILE A 659 -14.52 2.27 -37.90
CA ILE A 659 -13.88 3.48 -37.39
C ILE A 659 -14.13 3.70 -35.89
N ASN A 660 -15.19 3.12 -35.31
CA ASN A 660 -15.48 3.32 -33.88
C ASN A 660 -14.46 2.59 -33.01
N SER A 661 -14.21 1.30 -33.26
CA SER A 661 -13.13 0.57 -32.59
C SER A 661 -11.76 1.19 -32.83
N VAL A 662 -11.47 1.67 -34.05
CA VAL A 662 -10.18 2.32 -34.36
C VAL A 662 -9.99 3.62 -33.56
N ILE A 663 -11.05 4.41 -33.36
CA ILE A 663 -11.02 5.61 -32.52
C ILE A 663 -10.82 5.26 -31.04
N ASP A 664 -11.51 4.23 -30.56
CA ASP A 664 -11.41 3.80 -29.17
C ASP A 664 -10.03 3.23 -28.85
N TYR A 665 -9.48 2.40 -29.75
CA TYR A 665 -8.11 1.90 -29.66
C TYR A 665 -7.11 3.06 -29.62
N PHE A 666 -7.34 4.10 -30.43
CA PHE A 666 -6.53 5.32 -30.40
C PHE A 666 -6.57 6.01 -29.04
N PHE A 667 -7.73 6.12 -28.41
CA PHE A 667 -7.82 6.72 -27.07
C PHE A 667 -7.00 5.93 -26.04
N VAL A 668 -7.05 4.60 -26.07
CA VAL A 668 -6.25 3.76 -25.15
C VAL A 668 -4.75 3.98 -25.39
N GLN A 669 -4.28 3.87 -26.63
CA GLN A 669 -2.85 4.00 -26.94
C GLN A 669 -2.31 5.40 -26.62
N GLU A 670 -3.02 6.46 -27.02
CA GLU A 670 -2.59 7.84 -26.79
C GLU A 670 -2.60 8.24 -25.32
N LEU A 671 -3.59 7.78 -24.55
CA LEU A 671 -3.72 8.13 -23.15
C LEU A 671 -2.66 7.42 -22.29
N THR A 672 -2.33 6.19 -22.66
CA THR A 672 -1.32 5.40 -21.96
C THR A 672 0.09 5.74 -22.42
N PHE A 673 0.27 6.57 -23.46
CA PHE A 673 1.54 6.83 -24.13
C PHE A 673 2.16 5.62 -24.85
N ASN A 674 1.37 4.60 -25.15
CA ASN A 674 1.84 3.44 -25.90
C ASN A 674 2.08 3.82 -27.37
N ASP A 675 3.35 3.84 -27.78
CA ASP A 675 3.78 4.21 -29.13
C ASP A 675 3.89 3.03 -30.09
N GLU A 676 3.51 1.82 -29.66
CA GLU A 676 3.56 0.61 -30.49
C GLU A 676 2.78 0.76 -31.79
N TYR A 677 1.63 1.44 -31.79
CA TYR A 677 0.85 1.63 -33.02
C TYR A 677 1.53 2.53 -34.08
N LYS A 678 2.60 3.23 -33.70
CA LYS A 678 3.48 4.03 -34.59
C LYS A 678 4.61 3.21 -35.18
N HIS A 679 4.79 1.99 -34.70
CA HIS A 679 5.75 1.01 -35.22
C HIS A 679 5.21 -0.38 -34.89
N PRO A 680 4.09 -0.79 -35.53
CA PRO A 680 3.15 -1.78 -35.02
C PRO A 680 3.87 -3.00 -34.47
N LYS A 681 3.70 -3.19 -33.17
CA LYS A 681 4.07 -4.31 -32.32
C LYS A 681 2.86 -4.59 -31.46
N SER A 682 2.49 -5.86 -31.27
CA SER A 682 1.32 -6.22 -30.45
C SER A 682 0.01 -5.47 -30.79
N VAL A 683 -0.17 -4.97 -32.03
CA VAL A 683 -1.40 -4.26 -32.45
C VAL A 683 -2.39 -5.26 -33.01
N TYR A 684 -3.46 -5.56 -32.28
CA TYR A 684 -4.45 -6.54 -32.71
C TYR A 684 -5.64 -5.90 -33.43
N MET A 685 -6.14 -6.62 -34.43
CA MET A 685 -7.40 -6.35 -35.10
C MET A 685 -8.12 -7.67 -35.38
N LEU A 686 -9.40 -7.61 -35.70
CA LEU A 686 -10.22 -8.79 -35.98
C LEU A 686 -11.19 -8.58 -37.14
N ILE A 687 -11.63 -9.68 -37.74
CA ILE A 687 -12.75 -9.74 -38.69
C ILE A 687 -13.65 -10.90 -38.28
N ASP A 688 -14.94 -10.63 -38.08
CA ASP A 688 -15.97 -11.65 -37.81
C ASP A 688 -16.74 -12.01 -39.09
N GLY A 689 -16.27 -13.01 -39.84
CA GLY A 689 -16.85 -13.42 -41.12
C GLY A 689 -16.93 -12.28 -42.15
N ASP A 690 -18.16 -11.87 -42.48
CA ASP A 690 -18.43 -10.75 -43.40
C ASP A 690 -18.39 -9.38 -42.71
N GLY A 691 -18.12 -9.34 -41.41
CA GLY A 691 -17.97 -8.12 -40.64
C GLY A 691 -16.81 -7.24 -41.10
N LYS A 692 -16.76 -6.04 -40.51
CA LYS A 692 -15.68 -5.08 -40.74
C LYS A 692 -14.39 -5.55 -40.07
N LEU A 693 -13.28 -4.99 -40.52
CA LEU A 693 -12.03 -4.98 -39.79
C LEU A 693 -12.18 -4.05 -38.58
N THR A 694 -12.06 -4.61 -37.38
CA THR A 694 -12.29 -3.95 -36.09
C THR A 694 -10.99 -3.93 -35.29
N ALA A 695 -10.66 -2.82 -34.62
CA ALA A 695 -9.47 -2.71 -33.80
C ALA A 695 -9.65 -3.34 -32.41
N GLY A 696 -8.56 -3.86 -31.84
CA GLY A 696 -8.56 -4.54 -30.55
C GLY A 696 -8.46 -6.05 -30.68
N PRO A 697 -8.26 -6.76 -29.55
CA PRO A 697 -8.09 -6.23 -28.20
C PRO A 697 -6.73 -5.54 -27.97
N VAL A 698 -6.57 -4.81 -26.86
CA VAL A 698 -5.28 -4.16 -26.53
C VAL A 698 -4.30 -5.12 -25.85
N TRP A 699 -3.00 -4.91 -26.03
CA TRP A 699 -1.92 -5.74 -25.45
C TRP A 699 -0.62 -4.95 -25.24
N ASP A 700 0.29 -5.47 -24.40
CA ASP A 700 1.68 -5.01 -24.16
C ASP A 700 1.85 -3.53 -23.74
N PHE A 701 1.69 -3.26 -22.44
CA PHE A 701 1.80 -1.91 -21.87
C PHE A 701 2.84 -1.82 -20.74
N ASP A 702 3.85 -2.68 -20.66
CA ASP A 702 4.93 -2.53 -19.67
C ASP A 702 6.06 -1.58 -20.13
N TRP A 703 6.17 -1.36 -21.44
CA TRP A 703 7.20 -0.53 -22.05
C TRP A 703 6.66 0.88 -22.37
N GLN A 704 7.27 1.90 -21.75
CA GLN A 704 7.08 3.32 -22.07
C GLN A 704 5.68 3.91 -21.95
N THR A 705 4.82 3.24 -21.20
CA THR A 705 3.50 3.78 -20.88
C THR A 705 3.54 4.59 -19.58
N PHE A 706 2.71 5.64 -19.51
CA PHE A 706 2.57 6.52 -18.35
C PHE A 706 3.90 7.13 -17.88
N VAL A 707 4.79 7.45 -18.82
CA VAL A 707 6.14 7.95 -18.53
C VAL A 707 6.21 9.47 -18.54
N ASP A 708 7.15 9.99 -17.77
CA ASP A 708 7.60 11.37 -17.87
C ASP A 708 8.86 11.42 -18.77
N TYR A 709 8.79 12.27 -19.81
CA TYR A 709 9.86 12.37 -20.80
C TYR A 709 11.21 12.75 -20.17
N ASP A 710 11.23 13.78 -19.32
CA ASP A 710 12.46 14.30 -18.73
C ASP A 710 13.09 13.27 -17.78
N ASN A 711 12.26 12.50 -17.07
CA ASN A 711 12.74 11.40 -16.23
C ASN A 711 13.38 10.28 -17.06
N VAL A 712 12.80 9.89 -18.19
CA VAL A 712 13.42 8.90 -19.11
C VAL A 712 14.74 9.45 -19.67
N GLN A 713 14.80 10.72 -20.09
CA GLN A 713 16.05 11.33 -20.58
C GLN A 713 17.12 11.40 -19.48
N SER A 714 16.71 11.64 -18.24
CA SER A 714 17.59 11.61 -17.07
C SER A 714 18.19 10.23 -16.86
N MET A 715 17.38 9.16 -16.93
CA MET A 715 17.87 7.78 -16.85
C MET A 715 18.85 7.44 -17.99
N ASN A 716 18.50 7.78 -19.23
CA ASN A 716 19.38 7.59 -20.39
C ASN A 716 20.73 8.31 -20.21
N SER A 717 20.70 9.57 -19.76
CA SER A 717 21.89 10.38 -19.54
C SER A 717 22.75 9.84 -18.40
N LYS A 718 22.12 9.33 -17.34
CA LYS A 718 22.79 8.86 -16.13
C LYS A 718 23.45 7.49 -16.33
N TYR A 719 22.77 6.59 -17.04
CA TYR A 719 23.13 5.17 -17.05
C TYR A 719 23.46 4.62 -18.44
N GLY A 720 23.29 5.42 -19.49
CA GLY A 720 23.43 4.99 -20.86
C GLY A 720 22.13 4.34 -21.35
N GLY A 721 21.61 4.87 -22.45
CA GLY A 721 20.43 4.41 -23.15
C GLY A 721 20.29 5.21 -24.43
N THR A 722 19.78 4.58 -25.48
CA THR A 722 19.68 5.20 -26.81
C THR A 722 18.24 5.50 -27.22
N TYR A 723 17.25 5.03 -26.46
CA TYR A 723 15.85 5.20 -26.78
C TYR A 723 15.29 6.46 -26.12
N SER A 724 14.62 7.31 -26.88
CA SER A 724 13.89 8.47 -26.37
C SER A 724 12.40 8.25 -26.47
N CYS A 725 11.68 8.29 -25.35
CA CYS A 725 10.22 8.37 -25.35
C CYS A 725 9.74 9.70 -25.94
N ARG A 726 8.43 9.85 -26.15
CA ARG A 726 7.82 11.04 -26.77
C ARG A 726 7.43 12.07 -25.73
N GLN A 727 7.35 13.33 -26.15
CA GLN A 727 6.95 14.42 -25.26
C GLN A 727 5.44 14.38 -25.01
N TYR A 728 5.03 14.84 -23.83
CA TYR A 728 3.63 14.82 -23.40
C TYR A 728 2.68 15.68 -24.26
N GLY A 729 3.24 16.66 -24.99
CA GLY A 729 2.50 17.72 -25.68
C GLY A 729 2.21 17.48 -27.15
N GLU A 730 2.39 16.26 -27.66
CA GLU A 730 2.14 15.90 -29.07
C GLU A 730 1.24 14.67 -29.22
N TRP A 731 0.55 14.58 -30.35
CA TRP A 731 -0.13 13.36 -30.79
C TRP A 731 0.91 12.37 -31.30
N LEU A 732 0.89 11.11 -30.83
CA LEU A 732 1.94 10.14 -31.18
C LEU A 732 1.97 9.87 -32.70
N TYR A 733 0.80 9.88 -33.36
CA TYR A 733 0.71 9.73 -34.82
C TYR A 733 1.21 10.95 -35.60
N GLY A 734 1.39 12.12 -34.97
CA GLY A 734 1.75 13.36 -35.65
C GLY A 734 3.13 13.34 -36.30
N ALA A 735 4.04 12.51 -35.77
CA ALA A 735 5.39 12.32 -36.29
C ALA A 735 5.56 10.92 -36.90
N SER A 736 4.64 10.53 -37.79
CA SER A 736 4.68 9.23 -38.46
C SER A 736 5.47 9.27 -39.79
N LYS A 737 5.92 8.09 -40.28
CA LYS A 737 6.55 7.90 -41.61
C LYS A 737 6.17 6.56 -42.23
N LEU A 738 6.27 6.43 -43.55
CA LEU A 738 6.13 5.12 -44.21
C LEU A 738 7.35 4.23 -43.93
N ALA A 739 7.14 2.91 -43.94
CA ALA A 739 8.23 1.95 -43.93
C ALA A 739 9.04 2.08 -45.24
N GLU A 740 10.37 2.07 -45.16
CA GLU A 740 11.25 2.21 -46.33
C GLU A 740 11.69 0.83 -46.83
N GLU A 741 11.65 0.54 -48.13
CA GLU A 741 12.18 -0.73 -48.63
C GLU A 741 13.72 -0.74 -48.59
N LYS A 742 14.30 -1.74 -47.92
CA LYS A 742 15.73 -2.01 -47.97
C LYS A 742 16.11 -2.50 -49.38
N PRO A 743 17.19 -1.95 -49.97
CA PRO A 743 17.77 -2.52 -51.17
C PRO A 743 18.11 -4.00 -50.97
N TRP A 744 17.98 -4.82 -52.03
CA TRP A 744 18.26 -6.26 -51.98
C TRP A 744 19.67 -6.62 -51.46
N TRP A 745 20.66 -5.72 -51.60
CA TRP A 745 22.02 -5.92 -51.08
C TRP A 745 22.17 -5.64 -49.57
N GLN A 746 21.13 -5.09 -48.91
CA GLN A 746 21.03 -4.91 -47.44
C GLN A 746 20.14 -5.97 -46.78
N GLY A 747 19.79 -7.04 -47.50
CA GLY A 747 18.89 -8.10 -47.03
C GLY A 747 17.50 -8.06 -47.64
N GLY A 748 17.13 -6.98 -48.36
CA GLY A 748 15.77 -6.77 -48.86
C GLY A 748 14.74 -6.58 -47.72
N GLY A 749 13.46 -6.43 -48.07
CA GLY A 749 12.37 -6.25 -47.09
C GLY A 749 12.18 -4.80 -46.64
N TYR A 750 11.30 -4.57 -45.67
CA TYR A 750 11.04 -3.24 -45.13
C TYR A 750 12.00 -2.90 -43.99
N ASP A 751 12.38 -1.63 -43.93
CA ASP A 751 13.15 -1.04 -42.87
C ASP A 751 12.24 -0.37 -41.85
N TYR A 752 12.27 -0.94 -40.65
CA TYR A 752 11.62 -0.42 -39.48
C TYR A 752 12.61 0.31 -38.55
N GLU A 753 13.89 0.50 -38.95
CA GLU A 753 14.95 1.15 -38.15
C GLU A 753 14.63 2.60 -37.73
N ASN A 754 13.64 3.25 -38.34
CA ASN A 754 13.19 4.57 -37.92
C ASN A 754 12.10 4.54 -36.81
N ASP A 755 11.58 3.37 -36.42
CA ASP A 755 10.48 3.19 -35.44
C ASP A 755 9.33 4.20 -35.65
N MET A 756 8.96 4.46 -36.90
CA MET A 756 7.89 5.37 -37.31
C MET A 756 6.81 4.82 -38.30
N PRO A 757 6.80 3.52 -38.72
CA PRO A 757 5.76 3.00 -39.62
C PRO A 757 4.41 2.96 -38.90
N TYR A 758 3.49 3.83 -39.28
CA TYR A 758 2.24 4.03 -38.57
C TYR A 758 1.09 3.19 -39.12
N MET A 759 0.11 2.86 -38.28
CA MET A 759 -1.21 2.31 -38.68
C MET A 759 -1.95 3.22 -39.68
N TRP A 760 -3.24 3.49 -39.54
CA TRP A 760 -3.96 4.34 -40.50
C TRP A 760 -4.25 5.76 -39.99
N TYR A 761 -3.85 6.11 -38.76
CA TYR A 761 -4.24 7.38 -38.12
C TYR A 761 -3.89 8.66 -38.90
N PRO A 762 -2.65 8.89 -39.39
CA PRO A 762 -2.34 10.01 -40.29
C PRO A 762 -3.23 10.11 -41.53
N LEU A 763 -3.72 8.99 -42.07
CA LEU A 763 -4.68 9.00 -43.19
C LEU A 763 -6.09 9.30 -42.70
N LEU A 764 -6.53 8.66 -41.61
CA LEU A 764 -7.86 8.86 -41.02
C LEU A 764 -8.07 10.30 -40.55
N PHE A 765 -7.09 10.90 -39.88
CA PHE A 765 -7.18 12.28 -39.38
C PHE A 765 -7.20 13.34 -40.50
N LYS A 766 -6.94 13.00 -41.77
CA LYS A 766 -7.18 13.90 -42.91
C LYS A 766 -8.68 14.07 -43.18
N ASP A 767 -9.50 13.07 -42.87
CA ASP A 767 -10.94 13.10 -43.04
C ASP A 767 -11.65 13.94 -41.96
N ALA A 768 -12.60 14.78 -42.38
CA ALA A 768 -13.37 15.62 -41.46
C ALA A 768 -14.40 14.82 -40.67
N ASP A 769 -14.98 13.77 -41.27
CA ASP A 769 -16.01 12.96 -40.62
C ASP A 769 -15.38 12.09 -39.51
N PHE A 770 -14.18 11.54 -39.75
CA PHE A 770 -13.40 10.85 -38.70
C PHE A 770 -13.12 11.77 -37.50
N ARG A 771 -12.62 13.00 -37.74
CA ARG A 771 -12.35 13.97 -36.65
C ARG A 771 -13.62 14.32 -35.87
N ALA A 772 -14.73 14.53 -36.55
CA ALA A 772 -16.02 14.79 -35.89
C ALA A 772 -16.44 13.59 -35.02
N ARG A 773 -16.26 12.36 -35.52
CA ARG A 773 -16.55 11.13 -34.76
C ARG A 773 -15.64 10.97 -33.54
N VAL A 774 -14.35 11.33 -33.64
CA VAL A 774 -13.43 11.36 -32.49
C VAL A 774 -13.98 12.27 -31.39
N GLN A 775 -14.40 13.49 -31.73
CA GLN A 775 -14.96 14.44 -30.76
C GLN A 775 -16.26 13.93 -30.12
N GLU A 776 -17.15 13.35 -30.92
CA GLU A 776 -18.40 12.77 -30.46
C GLU A 776 -18.16 11.64 -29.45
N ARG A 777 -17.26 10.70 -29.79
CA ARG A 777 -16.93 9.57 -28.93
C ARG A 777 -16.24 10.00 -27.64
N TRP A 778 -15.28 10.91 -27.74
CA TRP A 778 -14.56 11.44 -26.58
C TRP A 778 -15.47 12.08 -25.54
N ALA A 779 -16.51 12.82 -25.97
CA ALA A 779 -17.45 13.46 -25.06
C ALA A 779 -18.17 12.46 -24.12
N VAL A 780 -18.33 11.20 -24.56
CA VAL A 780 -18.93 10.12 -23.76
C VAL A 780 -17.87 9.37 -22.95
N ILE A 781 -16.70 9.12 -23.52
CA ILE A 781 -15.63 8.31 -22.89
C ILE A 781 -14.90 9.09 -21.78
N TYR A 782 -14.63 10.38 -21.97
CA TYR A 782 -13.80 11.19 -21.06
C TYR A 782 -14.21 11.12 -19.57
N PRO A 783 -15.52 11.22 -19.21
CA PRO A 783 -15.95 11.08 -17.81
C PRO A 783 -15.58 9.72 -17.18
N HIS A 784 -15.59 8.64 -17.97
CA HIS A 784 -15.27 7.29 -17.48
C HIS A 784 -13.77 7.14 -17.17
N LEU A 785 -12.92 7.73 -18.02
CA LEU A 785 -11.46 7.72 -17.87
C LEU A 785 -10.97 8.46 -16.61
N SER A 786 -11.73 9.44 -16.12
CA SER A 786 -11.36 10.18 -14.92
C SER A 786 -11.35 9.31 -13.65
N SER A 787 -12.07 8.18 -13.65
CA SER A 787 -12.15 7.25 -12.51
C SER A 787 -10.99 6.25 -12.41
N VAL A 788 -10.16 6.14 -13.46
CA VAL A 788 -9.03 5.18 -13.49
C VAL A 788 -8.03 5.46 -12.36
N VAL A 789 -7.87 6.72 -11.96
CA VAL A 789 -6.92 7.09 -10.89
C VAL A 789 -7.29 6.49 -9.52
N ASP A 790 -8.58 6.25 -9.28
CA ASP A 790 -9.04 5.57 -8.06
C ASP A 790 -8.67 4.09 -8.11
N LYS A 791 -8.76 3.48 -9.31
CA LYS A 791 -8.31 2.09 -9.51
C LYS A 791 -6.80 1.94 -9.37
N MET A 792 -6.02 2.94 -9.80
CA MET A 792 -4.57 2.97 -9.57
C MET A 792 -4.24 2.97 -8.07
N ASP A 793 -4.98 3.69 -7.23
CA ASP A 793 -4.80 3.69 -5.77
C ASP A 793 -5.14 2.33 -5.16
N GLU A 794 -6.23 1.70 -5.61
CA GLU A 794 -6.62 0.35 -5.17
C GLU A 794 -5.53 -0.69 -5.51
N LEU A 795 -5.06 -0.69 -6.76
CA LEU A 795 -4.02 -1.62 -7.24
C LEU A 795 -2.68 -1.38 -6.53
N ALA A 796 -2.33 -0.11 -6.26
CA ALA A 796 -1.12 0.24 -5.53
C ALA A 796 -1.17 -0.28 -4.09
N GLU A 797 -2.29 -0.13 -3.40
CA GLU A 797 -2.44 -0.64 -2.03
C GLU A 797 -2.37 -2.17 -1.99
N GLN A 798 -3.03 -2.86 -2.94
CA GLN A 798 -2.95 -4.32 -3.07
C GLN A 798 -1.50 -4.82 -3.29
N ASN A 799 -0.69 -4.08 -4.04
CA ASN A 799 0.68 -4.49 -4.40
C ASN A 799 1.77 -3.96 -3.45
N ARG A 800 1.46 -3.00 -2.56
CA ARG A 800 2.42 -2.29 -1.70
C ARG A 800 3.31 -3.24 -0.91
N LEU A 801 2.72 -4.25 -0.26
CA LEU A 801 3.49 -5.21 0.53
C LEU A 801 4.30 -6.14 -0.38
N SER A 802 3.72 -6.60 -1.49
CA SER A 802 4.41 -7.44 -2.48
C SER A 802 5.62 -6.73 -3.10
N ASP A 803 5.54 -5.43 -3.40
CA ASP A 803 6.65 -4.64 -3.96
C ASP A 803 7.90 -4.70 -3.09
N LYS A 804 7.74 -4.63 -1.76
CA LYS A 804 8.86 -4.71 -0.81
C LYS A 804 9.69 -5.98 -1.02
N TYR A 805 9.03 -7.10 -1.31
CA TYR A 805 9.70 -8.38 -1.54
C TYR A 805 10.14 -8.55 -3.00
N ASN A 806 9.29 -8.17 -3.96
CA ASN A 806 9.61 -8.27 -5.38
C ASN A 806 10.83 -7.41 -5.75
N SER A 807 10.89 -6.15 -5.31
CA SER A 807 12.01 -5.25 -5.58
C SER A 807 13.31 -5.67 -4.87
N ALA A 808 13.21 -6.41 -3.75
CA ALA A 808 14.37 -7.01 -3.09
C ALA A 808 14.94 -8.21 -3.85
N ILE A 809 14.10 -8.96 -4.56
CA ILE A 809 14.53 -10.07 -5.43
C ILE A 809 14.98 -9.54 -6.80
N TRP A 810 14.26 -8.57 -7.36
CA TRP A 810 14.40 -8.07 -8.73
C TRP A 810 14.57 -6.55 -8.76
N PRO A 811 15.65 -6.00 -8.20
CA PRO A 811 15.87 -4.56 -8.24
C PRO A 811 16.10 -4.10 -9.68
N LEU A 812 15.60 -2.90 -10.00
CA LEU A 812 15.78 -2.26 -11.31
C LEU A 812 17.03 -1.40 -11.38
N ALA A 813 18.05 -1.76 -10.62
CA ALA A 813 19.33 -1.06 -10.64
C ALA A 813 19.82 -0.94 -12.09
N SER A 814 20.11 0.29 -12.50
CA SER A 814 20.24 0.68 -13.89
C SER A 814 21.21 -0.12 -14.75
N LYS A 815 22.35 -0.57 -14.18
CA LYS A 815 23.28 -1.45 -14.90
C LYS A 815 22.60 -2.75 -15.37
N ILE A 816 21.68 -3.29 -14.59
CA ILE A 816 20.96 -4.53 -14.91
C ILE A 816 20.03 -4.31 -16.10
N LYS A 817 19.33 -3.17 -16.16
CA LYS A 817 18.51 -2.77 -17.32
C LYS A 817 19.35 -2.70 -18.60
N VAL A 818 20.50 -2.02 -18.56
CA VAL A 818 21.41 -1.92 -19.72
C VAL A 818 21.92 -3.29 -20.15
N ASP A 819 22.42 -4.09 -19.21
CA ASP A 819 22.99 -5.41 -19.51
C ASP A 819 21.92 -6.36 -20.08
N ALA A 820 20.65 -6.21 -19.68
CA ALA A 820 19.51 -6.96 -20.21
C ALA A 820 18.96 -6.40 -21.54
N GLY A 821 19.42 -5.23 -22.00
CA GLY A 821 18.93 -4.56 -23.20
C GLY A 821 17.52 -3.97 -23.06
N ALA A 822 17.09 -3.69 -21.83
CA ALA A 822 15.78 -3.09 -21.54
C ALA A 822 15.86 -1.56 -21.55
N ALA A 823 14.86 -0.90 -22.14
CA ALA A 823 14.73 0.55 -22.06
C ALA A 823 14.30 1.02 -20.66
N TYR A 824 14.44 2.32 -20.42
CA TYR A 824 13.99 2.96 -19.19
C TYR A 824 12.55 3.48 -19.30
N ASN A 825 11.82 3.32 -18.20
CA ASN A 825 10.51 3.95 -18.00
C ASN A 825 10.60 5.26 -17.20
N GLY A 826 11.77 5.59 -16.64
CA GLY A 826 12.03 6.87 -15.96
C GLY A 826 11.78 6.83 -14.45
N ASP A 827 11.29 5.71 -13.93
CA ASP A 827 10.92 5.51 -12.53
C ASP A 827 11.82 4.51 -11.80
N GLU A 828 12.88 4.00 -12.45
CA GLU A 828 13.72 2.92 -11.91
C GLU A 828 14.38 3.23 -10.57
N ASP A 829 14.78 4.49 -10.36
CA ASP A 829 15.43 4.95 -9.13
C ASP A 829 14.42 5.40 -8.05
N MET A 830 13.12 5.39 -8.34
CA MET A 830 12.07 5.86 -7.42
C MET A 830 11.68 4.79 -6.39
N THR A 831 11.21 5.23 -5.23
CA THR A 831 10.42 4.37 -4.35
C THR A 831 9.09 4.00 -5.01
N PHE A 832 8.42 2.97 -4.50
CA PHE A 832 7.13 2.53 -5.05
C PHE A 832 6.11 3.66 -5.07
N ASP A 833 5.97 4.39 -3.96
CA ASP A 833 5.01 5.49 -3.85
C ASP A 833 5.34 6.67 -4.77
N GLU A 834 6.63 6.97 -4.97
CA GLU A 834 7.06 7.98 -5.93
C GLU A 834 6.75 7.55 -7.37
N ALA A 835 7.00 6.29 -7.72
CA ALA A 835 6.70 5.74 -9.04
C ALA A 835 5.18 5.74 -9.33
N ILE A 836 4.35 5.33 -8.36
CA ILE A 836 2.88 5.40 -8.45
C ILE A 836 2.41 6.85 -8.61
N SER A 837 2.97 7.77 -7.83
CA SER A 837 2.64 9.20 -7.91
C SER A 837 2.99 9.78 -9.29
N SER A 838 4.17 9.44 -9.83
CA SER A 838 4.60 9.85 -11.17
C SER A 838 3.70 9.27 -12.26
N MET A 839 3.37 7.98 -12.20
CA MET A 839 2.45 7.33 -13.13
C MET A 839 1.07 8.00 -13.14
N LYS A 840 0.51 8.30 -11.96
CA LYS A 840 -0.78 9.01 -11.82
C LYS A 840 -0.72 10.43 -12.36
N GLN A 841 0.40 11.13 -12.14
CA GLN A 841 0.60 12.47 -12.68
C GLN A 841 0.63 12.45 -14.20
N ALA A 842 1.44 11.57 -14.81
CA ALA A 842 1.53 11.41 -16.26
C ALA A 842 0.16 11.10 -16.87
N TYR A 843 -0.61 10.19 -16.25
CA TYR A 843 -1.97 9.88 -16.69
C TYR A 843 -2.89 11.10 -16.68
N LYS A 844 -2.95 11.84 -15.57
CA LYS A 844 -3.84 13.01 -15.42
C LYS A 844 -3.49 14.13 -16.39
N GLU A 845 -2.21 14.42 -16.52
CA GLU A 845 -1.72 15.48 -17.43
C GLU A 845 -2.02 15.12 -18.89
N ARG A 846 -1.83 13.85 -19.27
CA ARG A 846 -2.17 13.37 -20.62
C ARG A 846 -3.67 13.44 -20.88
N LEU A 847 -4.49 12.98 -19.93
CA LEU A 847 -5.94 13.01 -20.04
C LEU A 847 -6.46 14.43 -20.26
N GLU A 848 -5.97 15.39 -19.48
CA GLU A 848 -6.35 16.81 -19.61
C GLU A 848 -5.86 17.43 -20.92
N TRP A 849 -4.62 17.11 -21.33
CA TRP A 849 -4.07 17.57 -22.60
C TRP A 849 -4.87 17.03 -23.79
N MET A 850 -5.18 15.73 -23.81
CA MET A 850 -6.01 15.11 -24.84
C MET A 850 -7.40 15.75 -24.87
N ASN A 851 -8.01 15.96 -23.70
CA ASN A 851 -9.32 16.59 -23.60
C ASN A 851 -9.34 18.00 -24.21
N THR A 852 -8.34 18.81 -23.88
CA THR A 852 -8.20 20.17 -24.45
C THR A 852 -8.08 20.13 -25.96
N ASN A 853 -7.24 19.24 -26.51
CA ASN A 853 -7.00 19.18 -27.95
C ASN A 853 -8.19 18.58 -28.72
N ILE A 854 -8.78 17.49 -28.23
CA ILE A 854 -9.93 16.85 -28.87
C ILE A 854 -11.12 17.79 -28.88
N THR A 855 -11.49 18.40 -27.74
CA THR A 855 -12.64 19.31 -27.68
C THR A 855 -12.44 20.57 -28.54
N SER A 856 -11.20 21.02 -28.70
CA SER A 856 -10.84 22.15 -29.58
C SER A 856 -10.67 21.77 -31.05
N GLY A 857 -10.75 20.48 -31.40
CA GLY A 857 -10.55 19.98 -32.77
C GLY A 857 -9.10 20.11 -33.27
N LEU A 858 -8.13 20.17 -32.36
CA LEU A 858 -6.71 20.32 -32.65
C LEU A 858 -6.07 18.96 -32.91
N PHE A 859 -6.11 18.55 -34.18
CA PHE A 859 -5.52 17.30 -34.67
C PHE A 859 -4.43 17.60 -35.70
N VAL A 860 -3.43 16.72 -35.80
CA VAL A 860 -2.49 16.74 -36.93
C VAL A 860 -3.22 16.21 -38.17
N THR A 861 -3.28 17.01 -39.23
CA THR A 861 -4.02 16.66 -40.47
C THR A 861 -3.12 16.60 -41.71
N ASP A 862 -1.85 16.95 -41.55
CA ASP A 862 -0.81 17.00 -42.59
C ASP A 862 0.38 16.07 -42.28
N ALA A 863 0.16 15.08 -41.41
CA ALA A 863 1.15 14.03 -41.16
C ALA A 863 1.46 13.25 -42.46
N ASN A 864 2.75 13.01 -42.69
CA ASN A 864 3.31 12.41 -43.91
C ASN A 864 3.22 10.88 -43.90
#